data_AF-A0A2N3EH22-F1
#
_entry.id   AF-A0A2N3EH22-F1
#
_cell.length_a   1.000
_cell.length_b   1.000
_cell.length_c   1.000
_cell.angle_alpha   90.00
_cell.angle_beta   90.00
_cell.angle_gamma   90.00
#
_symmetry.space_group_name_H-M   'P 1'
#
loop_
_entity.id
_entity.type
_entity.pdbx_description
1 polymer ?
#
loop_
_entity_poly.entity_id
_entity_poly.type
_entity_poly.pdbx_seq_one_letter_code
_entity_poly.pdbx_strand_id
1 'polypeptide(L)'
;GGLAGAASYDASLTVTAPKNMDGPYYVFVVTDPARAWGTGENGRVREFGREQNNATAAAQPIIVEVPPPADLKVTNVSLPASSNVGEEIRLDYTVTNDSINTAYGRWTDAIYLSSDNTWDLGDILVGKVDHIGDLGANGSYSGTLLAKLPPLKDGNWRVIVRPDLYNEVFEGKISYTATGLNLPPGEANNRTASGATLQVTVPVLPVASPLATTLSPGQSRLYKVSVAAGETLRVSLDAAASEGSNEIYVRYGDIPTGYVFDAAYTNPVAADQEALIGSTKAGDYYVLVRSRQGSADAPVTVRADLLPLSISKITPDQGGTGDDNHRWVTLDIYGAHFKAGALVKLSRPGVFEAEPERWQVLDATHIQAVFDLRNFPLGLYDVSVTNPDGQKVTEATLNGFPSSQIEELIQRDPYRFLIVADKFQTGYDEPLLHTMYVDKTLSGVKAVQTLSRLNRAHPQKHDTFVLDFMNDFEAIKASFEPYYRTTILSEETDPNKLHDLKASLDSYQVYSWEQVADLVALYLGGADRDKLDPILDACVAVYKADLDEDGQVDFKGKAKAFTRTYGFLAAILPYSNANWEKLSIFLNVLTPKLPAPEEQDLSKGILEAIDMDSYRVEAQATMAIVLPDADAEIGPVPTAGGGGRPEPELDLLSNILKIFNEMFGNIEWKDK
;
A
#
# COMPACT_ATOMS: atom_id res chain seq x y z
N GLY A 1 -46.80 -2.42 36.95
CA GLY A 1 -46.88 -2.55 38.41
C GLY A 1 -47.50 -3.89 38.77
N GLY A 2 -47.43 -4.33 40.02
CA GLY A 2 -48.09 -5.57 40.46
C GLY A 2 -49.62 -5.44 40.40
N LEU A 3 -50.31 -6.53 40.05
CA LEU A 3 -51.77 -6.62 40.04
C LEU A 3 -52.25 -7.19 41.38
N ALA A 4 -53.19 -6.53 42.05
CA ALA A 4 -53.73 -7.01 43.32
C ALA A 4 -54.55 -8.31 43.12
N GLY A 5 -54.71 -9.11 44.17
CA GLY A 5 -55.53 -10.32 44.11
C GLY A 5 -56.96 -10.02 43.64
N ALA A 6 -57.44 -10.79 42.66
CA ALA A 6 -58.74 -10.63 41.99
C ALA A 6 -58.94 -9.31 41.21
N ALA A 7 -57.91 -8.47 41.07
CA ALA A 7 -57.97 -7.31 40.17
C ALA A 7 -57.73 -7.74 38.72
N SER A 8 -58.23 -6.95 37.78
CA SER A 8 -58.05 -7.12 36.34
C SER A 8 -57.57 -5.82 35.70
N TYR A 9 -57.05 -5.91 34.47
CA TYR A 9 -56.76 -4.76 33.63
C TYR A 9 -57.17 -5.08 32.19
N ASP A 10 -57.48 -4.03 31.43
CA ASP A 10 -57.75 -4.13 29.99
C ASP A 10 -56.52 -3.68 29.19
N ALA A 11 -56.26 -4.35 28.08
CA ALA A 11 -55.23 -3.97 27.12
C ALA A 11 -55.71 -4.28 25.70
N SER A 12 -55.27 -3.48 24.73
CA SER A 12 -55.62 -3.64 23.32
C SER A 12 -54.39 -3.50 22.44
N LEU A 13 -54.33 -4.27 21.35
CA LEU A 13 -53.31 -4.18 20.33
C LEU A 13 -53.98 -4.20 18.95
N THR A 14 -53.60 -3.27 18.07
CA THR A 14 -53.99 -3.26 16.66
C THR A 14 -52.86 -3.85 15.83
N VAL A 15 -53.16 -4.88 15.03
CA VAL A 15 -52.19 -5.54 14.13
C VAL A 15 -52.78 -5.71 12.74
N THR A 16 -51.93 -5.74 11.72
CA THR A 16 -52.32 -6.11 10.36
C THR A 16 -52.41 -7.62 10.25
N ALA A 17 -53.48 -8.12 9.60
CA ALA A 17 -53.63 -9.55 9.35
C ALA A 17 -52.49 -10.08 8.47
N PRO A 18 -51.97 -11.30 8.71
CA PRO A 18 -50.89 -11.86 7.90
C PRO A 18 -51.36 -12.17 6.47
N LYS A 19 -50.56 -11.81 5.47
CA LYS A 19 -50.92 -11.88 4.03
C LYS A 19 -51.15 -13.29 3.48
N ASN A 20 -50.64 -14.33 4.17
CA ASN A 20 -50.67 -15.73 3.71
C ASN A 20 -51.59 -16.62 4.57
N MET A 21 -52.49 -16.02 5.34
CA MET A 21 -53.44 -16.74 6.19
C MET A 21 -54.84 -16.63 5.60
N ASP A 22 -55.50 -17.77 5.42
CA ASP A 22 -56.89 -17.87 4.98
C ASP A 22 -57.64 -18.80 5.93
N GLY A 23 -58.87 -18.40 6.28
CA GLY A 23 -59.77 -19.19 7.12
C GLY A 23 -59.78 -18.80 8.61
N PRO A 24 -60.35 -19.68 9.47
CA PRO A 24 -60.56 -19.39 10.88
C PRO A 24 -59.25 -19.54 11.69
N TYR A 25 -58.87 -18.47 12.40
CA TYR A 25 -57.73 -18.47 13.32
C TYR A 25 -58.13 -18.03 14.72
N TYR A 26 -57.50 -18.61 15.73
CA TYR A 26 -57.66 -18.17 17.11
C TYR A 26 -56.52 -17.23 17.48
N VAL A 27 -56.87 -16.08 18.05
CA VAL A 27 -55.90 -15.19 18.70
C VAL A 27 -55.71 -15.65 20.13
N PHE A 28 -54.45 -15.83 20.54
CA PHE A 28 -54.09 -16.14 21.92
C PHE A 28 -53.55 -14.89 22.60
N VAL A 29 -54.04 -14.60 23.80
CA VAL A 29 -53.40 -13.68 24.72
C VAL A 29 -52.61 -14.50 25.72
N VAL A 30 -51.30 -14.25 25.80
CA VAL A 30 -50.41 -14.88 26.78
C VAL A 30 -49.87 -13.79 27.70
N THR A 31 -50.29 -13.79 28.96
CA THR A 31 -49.76 -12.86 29.96
C THR A 31 -48.43 -13.37 30.49
N ASP A 32 -47.46 -12.46 30.67
CA ASP A 32 -46.13 -12.78 31.19
C ASP A 32 -45.52 -14.12 30.69
N PRO A 33 -45.32 -14.29 29.38
CA PRO A 33 -44.84 -15.56 28.84
C PRO A 33 -43.44 -15.88 29.39
N ALA A 34 -43.27 -17.09 29.94
CA ALA A 34 -41.94 -17.70 30.11
C ALA A 34 -41.26 -17.66 28.73
N ARG A 35 -40.20 -16.84 28.59
CA ARG A 35 -39.69 -16.30 27.31
C ARG A 35 -39.88 -17.26 26.12
N ALA A 36 -40.61 -16.82 25.08
CA ALA A 36 -40.86 -17.59 23.86
C ALA A 36 -39.60 -18.05 23.09
N TRP A 37 -38.39 -17.55 23.44
CA TRP A 37 -37.11 -17.85 22.77
C TRP A 37 -35.90 -17.96 23.73
N GLY A 38 -36.08 -18.36 25.00
CA GLY A 38 -34.98 -18.53 25.96
C GLY A 38 -35.22 -19.63 27.01
N THR A 39 -34.16 -20.18 27.60
CA THR A 39 -34.11 -21.43 28.39
C THR A 39 -34.62 -21.34 29.85
N GLY A 40 -35.69 -20.57 30.10
CA GLY A 40 -36.20 -20.34 31.47
C GLY A 40 -37.52 -21.04 31.79
N GLU A 41 -37.66 -21.59 33.01
CA GLU A 41 -38.87 -22.26 33.49
C GLU A 41 -39.98 -21.30 33.98
N ASN A 42 -39.73 -19.98 34.05
CA ASN A 42 -40.66 -19.00 34.64
C ASN A 42 -40.79 -17.72 33.79
N GLY A 43 -41.94 -17.04 33.88
CA GLY A 43 -42.19 -15.68 33.41
C GLY A 43 -41.41 -14.60 34.17
N ARG A 44 -41.60 -13.32 33.81
CA ARG A 44 -40.96 -12.18 34.49
C ARG A 44 -41.57 -11.92 35.88
N VAL A 45 -42.78 -12.39 36.13
CA VAL A 45 -43.50 -12.39 37.39
C VAL A 45 -43.49 -13.82 37.91
N ARG A 46 -43.07 -14.01 39.16
CA ARG A 46 -43.00 -15.34 39.75
C ARG A 46 -44.39 -15.79 40.21
N GLU A 47 -44.95 -16.81 39.56
CA GLU A 47 -46.32 -17.27 39.83
C GLU A 47 -46.39 -18.58 40.63
N PHE A 48 -45.27 -19.00 41.23
CA PHE A 48 -45.18 -20.11 42.20
C PHE A 48 -45.87 -21.41 41.72
N GLY A 49 -45.56 -21.82 40.48
CA GLY A 49 -46.09 -23.06 39.88
C GLY A 49 -47.36 -22.89 39.05
N ARG A 50 -47.77 -21.65 38.74
CA ARG A 50 -48.94 -21.35 37.90
C ARG A 50 -48.64 -20.87 36.49
N GLU A 51 -47.39 -20.93 36.04
CA GLU A 51 -46.94 -20.46 34.71
C GLU A 51 -47.72 -21.03 33.49
N GLN A 52 -48.48 -22.12 33.67
CA GLN A 52 -49.22 -22.82 32.61
C GLN A 52 -50.65 -22.30 32.37
N ASN A 53 -51.17 -21.37 33.18
CA ASN A 53 -52.54 -20.84 33.03
C ASN A 53 -52.59 -19.42 32.43
N ASN A 54 -51.48 -18.99 31.82
CA ASN A 54 -51.30 -17.63 31.32
C ASN A 54 -51.77 -17.40 29.88
N ALA A 55 -52.15 -18.47 29.17
CA ALA A 55 -52.63 -18.41 27.80
C ALA A 55 -54.13 -18.62 27.72
N THR A 56 -54.84 -17.73 27.04
CA THR A 56 -56.26 -17.91 26.72
C THR A 56 -56.52 -17.55 25.26
N ALA A 57 -57.24 -18.41 24.55
CA ALA A 57 -57.69 -18.15 23.19
C ALA A 57 -58.96 -17.29 23.19
N ALA A 58 -59.15 -16.51 22.13
CA ALA A 58 -60.43 -15.88 21.85
C ALA A 58 -61.57 -16.93 21.81
N ALA A 59 -62.75 -16.56 22.30
CA ALA A 59 -63.89 -17.48 22.38
C ALA A 59 -64.39 -17.96 21.00
N GLN A 60 -64.20 -17.12 19.98
CA GLN A 60 -64.49 -17.44 18.58
C GLN A 60 -63.26 -17.16 17.73
N PRO A 61 -63.02 -17.96 16.67
CA PRO A 61 -61.98 -17.65 15.73
C PRO A 61 -62.31 -16.35 14.98
N ILE A 62 -61.28 -15.58 14.65
CA ILE A 62 -61.38 -14.55 13.63
C ILE A 62 -61.28 -15.24 12.26
N ILE A 63 -62.13 -14.86 11.32
CA ILE A 63 -61.99 -15.26 9.93
C ILE A 63 -61.01 -14.28 9.29
N VAL A 64 -59.87 -14.80 8.82
CA VAL A 64 -58.93 -14.05 7.98
C VAL A 64 -59.27 -14.41 6.55
N GLU A 65 -59.65 -13.42 5.75
CA GLU A 65 -59.91 -13.59 4.33
C GLU A 65 -58.79 -12.94 3.52
N VAL A 66 -58.28 -13.66 2.54
CA VAL A 66 -57.35 -13.10 1.57
C VAL A 66 -58.14 -12.25 0.58
N PRO A 67 -57.70 -11.03 0.22
CA PRO A 67 -58.37 -10.24 -0.80
C PRO A 67 -58.45 -11.01 -2.12
N PRO A 68 -59.45 -10.75 -2.97
CA PRO A 68 -59.50 -11.36 -4.29
C PRO A 68 -58.23 -10.96 -5.08
N PRO A 69 -57.67 -11.87 -5.90
CA PRO A 69 -56.36 -11.66 -6.50
C PRO A 69 -56.38 -10.46 -7.47
N ALA A 70 -55.41 -9.56 -7.30
CA ALA A 70 -55.08 -8.57 -8.31
C ALA A 70 -54.18 -9.19 -9.40
N ASP A 71 -53.83 -8.42 -10.43
CA ASP A 71 -52.88 -8.83 -11.48
C ASP A 71 -52.06 -7.60 -11.87
N LEU A 72 -50.92 -7.39 -11.23
CA LEU A 72 -50.01 -6.32 -11.63
C LEU A 72 -49.26 -6.78 -12.86
N LYS A 73 -49.09 -5.88 -13.82
CA LYS A 73 -48.42 -6.25 -15.07
C LYS A 73 -47.80 -5.04 -15.70
N VAL A 74 -46.53 -5.17 -16.09
CA VAL A 74 -45.85 -4.13 -16.84
C VAL A 74 -46.33 -4.15 -18.28
N THR A 75 -46.88 -3.03 -18.75
CA THR A 75 -47.45 -2.87 -20.09
C THR A 75 -46.54 -2.10 -21.04
N ASN A 76 -45.62 -1.28 -20.50
CA ASN A 76 -44.65 -0.53 -21.30
C ASN A 76 -43.33 -0.37 -20.56
N VAL A 77 -42.22 -0.45 -21.31
CA VAL A 77 -40.86 -0.14 -20.83
C VAL A 77 -40.15 0.67 -21.90
N SER A 78 -39.67 1.86 -21.53
CA SER A 78 -38.98 2.82 -22.38
C SER A 78 -37.58 3.11 -21.84
N LEU A 79 -36.61 3.13 -22.74
CA LEU A 79 -35.19 3.31 -22.47
C LEU A 79 -34.52 4.05 -23.63
N PRO A 80 -33.35 4.68 -23.42
CA PRO A 80 -32.57 5.28 -24.51
C PRO A 80 -32.09 4.20 -25.51
N ALA A 81 -31.83 4.62 -26.76
CA ALA A 81 -31.35 3.72 -27.80
C ALA A 81 -29.89 3.29 -27.60
N SER A 82 -29.05 4.18 -27.06
CA SER A 82 -27.64 3.92 -26.77
C SER A 82 -27.13 4.75 -25.59
N SER A 83 -26.08 4.26 -24.93
CA SER A 83 -25.34 4.97 -23.87
C SER A 83 -23.98 4.31 -23.63
N ASN A 84 -23.03 5.04 -23.04
CA ASN A 84 -21.77 4.46 -22.58
C ASN A 84 -21.89 3.89 -21.16
N VAL A 85 -21.10 2.86 -20.85
CA VAL A 85 -20.99 2.36 -19.47
C VAL A 85 -20.59 3.48 -18.49
N GLY A 86 -21.16 3.45 -17.29
CA GLY A 86 -20.93 4.47 -16.25
C GLY A 86 -21.73 5.76 -16.41
N GLU A 87 -22.39 6.00 -17.55
CA GLU A 87 -23.31 7.13 -17.72
C GLU A 87 -24.65 6.87 -17.03
N GLU A 88 -25.33 7.95 -16.65
CA GLU A 88 -26.70 7.88 -16.13
C GLU A 88 -27.70 7.72 -17.27
N ILE A 89 -28.60 6.75 -17.13
CA ILE A 89 -29.71 6.52 -18.04
C ILE A 89 -31.04 6.70 -17.32
N ARG A 90 -32.05 7.10 -18.08
CA ARG A 90 -33.44 7.19 -17.63
C ARG A 90 -34.23 6.00 -18.14
N LEU A 91 -34.87 5.28 -17.23
CA LEU A 91 -35.74 4.15 -17.49
C LEU A 91 -37.16 4.50 -17.05
N ASP A 92 -38.10 4.47 -17.98
CA ASP A 92 -39.51 4.75 -17.72
C ASP A 92 -40.33 3.49 -17.98
N TYR A 93 -41.32 3.21 -17.13
CA TYR A 93 -42.18 2.05 -17.30
C TYR A 93 -43.60 2.32 -16.81
N THR A 94 -44.55 1.50 -17.26
CA THR A 94 -45.95 1.57 -16.86
C THR A 94 -46.40 0.22 -16.35
N VAL A 95 -46.99 0.20 -15.15
CA VAL A 95 -47.62 -0.97 -14.54
C VAL A 95 -49.12 -0.76 -14.54
N THR A 96 -49.85 -1.78 -14.93
CA THR A 96 -51.31 -1.83 -14.98
C THR A 96 -51.79 -2.95 -14.08
N ASN A 97 -52.85 -2.71 -13.32
CA ASN A 97 -53.60 -3.77 -12.66
C ASN A 97 -54.60 -4.39 -13.65
N ASP A 98 -54.20 -5.46 -14.35
CA ASP A 98 -54.96 -6.19 -15.38
C ASP A 98 -56.06 -7.09 -14.77
N SER A 99 -56.67 -6.65 -13.66
CA SER A 99 -57.73 -7.36 -12.96
C SER A 99 -58.94 -6.46 -12.68
N ILE A 100 -60.03 -7.08 -12.22
CA ILE A 100 -61.23 -6.38 -11.73
C ILE A 100 -61.15 -6.00 -10.25
N ASN A 101 -60.08 -6.40 -9.55
CA ASN A 101 -59.91 -6.21 -8.12
C ASN A 101 -58.91 -5.08 -7.86
N THR A 102 -59.03 -4.37 -6.74
CA THR A 102 -58.03 -3.36 -6.35
C THR A 102 -56.78 -4.05 -5.79
N ALA A 103 -55.59 -3.64 -6.23
CA ALA A 103 -54.33 -3.96 -5.59
C ALA A 103 -54.12 -3.01 -4.41
N TYR A 104 -53.94 -3.54 -3.20
CA TYR A 104 -53.90 -2.73 -1.98
C TYR A 104 -52.48 -2.52 -1.45
N GLY A 105 -52.22 -1.31 -0.97
CA GLY A 105 -51.07 -1.00 -0.11
C GLY A 105 -49.86 -0.41 -0.83
N ARG A 106 -48.71 -1.06 -0.67
CA ARG A 106 -47.41 -0.65 -1.20
C ARG A 106 -46.69 -1.87 -1.72
N TRP A 107 -45.92 -1.70 -2.79
CA TRP A 107 -45.08 -2.73 -3.36
C TRP A 107 -43.82 -2.14 -3.98
N THR A 108 -42.79 -2.97 -4.13
CA THR A 108 -41.51 -2.57 -4.71
C THR A 108 -41.36 -3.14 -6.11
N ASP A 109 -41.20 -2.27 -7.11
CA ASP A 109 -40.82 -2.64 -8.46
C ASP A 109 -39.30 -2.82 -8.55
N ALA A 110 -38.84 -3.83 -9.28
CA ALA A 110 -37.43 -4.10 -9.53
C ALA A 110 -37.11 -4.00 -11.01
N ILE A 111 -36.02 -3.30 -11.32
CA ILE A 111 -35.58 -3.04 -12.68
C ILE A 111 -34.23 -3.72 -12.87
N TYR A 112 -34.16 -4.61 -13.86
CA TYR A 112 -32.98 -5.41 -14.17
C TYR A 112 -32.45 -5.07 -15.57
N LEU A 113 -31.15 -5.22 -15.75
CA LEU A 113 -30.51 -5.22 -17.05
C LEU A 113 -30.16 -6.66 -17.44
N SER A 114 -30.59 -7.07 -18.63
CA SER A 114 -30.45 -8.43 -19.15
C SER A 114 -29.78 -8.44 -20.51
N SER A 115 -29.03 -9.50 -20.80
CA SER A 115 -28.52 -9.77 -22.15
C SER A 115 -29.58 -10.34 -23.08
N ASP A 116 -30.74 -10.74 -22.56
CA ASP A 116 -31.83 -11.32 -23.35
C ASP A 116 -33.22 -10.85 -22.88
N ASN A 117 -34.27 -11.58 -23.28
CA ASN A 117 -35.68 -11.24 -23.04
C ASN A 117 -36.28 -12.00 -21.86
N THR A 118 -35.49 -12.78 -21.15
CA THR A 118 -35.94 -13.69 -20.10
C THR A 118 -35.31 -13.29 -18.78
N TRP A 119 -36.13 -13.15 -17.75
CA TRP A 119 -35.60 -12.89 -16.42
C TRP A 119 -34.91 -14.14 -15.87
N ASP A 120 -33.66 -14.01 -15.45
CA ASP A 120 -32.93 -15.05 -14.74
C ASP A 120 -31.97 -14.50 -13.65
N LEU A 121 -31.26 -15.40 -12.97
CA LEU A 121 -30.37 -15.03 -11.84
C LEU A 121 -29.08 -14.33 -12.28
N GLY A 122 -28.74 -14.35 -13.58
CA GLY A 122 -27.62 -13.64 -14.17
C GLY A 122 -27.92 -12.17 -14.50
N ASP A 123 -29.20 -11.76 -14.46
CA ASP A 123 -29.58 -10.38 -14.72
C ASP A 123 -29.14 -9.43 -13.60
N ILE A 124 -28.71 -8.24 -14.00
CA ILE A 124 -28.14 -7.25 -13.09
C ILE A 124 -29.26 -6.37 -12.54
N LEU A 125 -29.51 -6.42 -11.23
CA LEU A 125 -30.43 -5.50 -10.57
C LEU A 125 -29.86 -4.07 -10.64
N VAL A 126 -30.54 -3.20 -11.38
CA VAL A 126 -30.16 -1.79 -11.56
C VAL A 126 -30.70 -0.94 -10.43
N GLY A 127 -31.93 -1.20 -10.00
CA GLY A 127 -32.57 -0.45 -8.93
C GLY A 127 -33.95 -0.95 -8.58
N LYS A 128 -34.52 -0.32 -7.55
CA LYS A 128 -35.87 -0.59 -7.04
C LYS A 128 -36.64 0.72 -6.92
N VAL A 129 -37.94 0.68 -7.20
CA VAL A 129 -38.84 1.84 -7.09
C VAL A 129 -40.05 1.41 -6.29
N ASP A 130 -40.33 2.14 -5.20
CA ASP A 130 -41.50 1.85 -4.38
C ASP A 130 -42.75 2.53 -4.94
N HIS A 131 -43.83 1.76 -5.09
CA HIS A 131 -45.17 2.28 -5.28
C HIS A 131 -45.87 2.42 -3.92
N ILE A 132 -46.54 3.55 -3.71
CA ILE A 132 -47.32 3.82 -2.49
C ILE A 132 -48.75 4.18 -2.88
N GLY A 133 -49.70 3.38 -2.41
CA GLY A 133 -51.12 3.61 -2.61
C GLY A 133 -51.81 2.41 -3.26
N ASP A 134 -53.13 2.38 -3.15
CA ASP A 134 -53.93 1.36 -3.80
C ASP A 134 -54.01 1.64 -5.31
N LEU A 135 -54.00 0.59 -6.13
CA LEU A 135 -54.22 0.66 -7.57
C LEU A 135 -55.54 -0.04 -7.92
N GLY A 136 -56.55 0.75 -8.26
CA GLY A 136 -57.87 0.25 -8.64
C GLY A 136 -57.83 -0.65 -9.88
N ALA A 137 -58.94 -1.37 -10.11
CA ALA A 137 -59.14 -2.24 -11.26
C ALA A 137 -58.85 -1.54 -12.59
N ASN A 138 -58.03 -2.16 -13.46
CA ASN A 138 -57.55 -1.60 -14.74
C ASN A 138 -56.83 -0.25 -14.63
N GLY A 139 -56.50 0.17 -13.41
CA GLY A 139 -55.70 1.36 -13.15
C GLY A 139 -54.26 1.14 -13.61
N SER A 140 -53.57 2.23 -13.96
CA SER A 140 -52.15 2.19 -14.26
C SER A 140 -51.40 3.29 -13.52
N TYR A 141 -50.12 3.06 -13.26
CA TYR A 141 -49.18 4.10 -12.85
C TYR A 141 -47.89 4.01 -13.67
N SER A 142 -47.15 5.10 -13.68
CA SER A 142 -45.83 5.16 -14.32
C SER A 142 -44.74 5.27 -13.27
N GLY A 143 -43.68 4.50 -13.44
CA GLY A 143 -42.46 4.57 -12.65
C GLY A 143 -41.29 5.09 -13.49
N THR A 144 -40.34 5.72 -12.82
CA THR A 144 -39.08 6.20 -13.42
C THR A 144 -37.92 5.81 -12.53
N LEU A 145 -36.86 5.28 -13.13
CA LEU A 145 -35.57 5.07 -12.47
C LEU A 145 -34.48 5.84 -13.25
N LEU A 146 -33.73 6.69 -12.54
CA LEU A 146 -32.45 7.22 -13.00
C LEU A 146 -31.35 6.35 -12.39
N ALA A 147 -30.51 5.75 -13.24
CA ALA A 147 -29.46 4.86 -12.76
C ALA A 147 -28.21 4.96 -13.63
N LYS A 148 -27.04 4.86 -12.99
CA LYS A 148 -25.77 4.74 -13.70
C LYS A 148 -25.61 3.32 -14.23
N LEU A 149 -25.24 3.20 -15.50
CA LEU A 149 -24.93 1.91 -16.09
C LEU A 149 -23.72 1.28 -15.38
N PRO A 150 -23.84 0.03 -14.89
CA PRO A 150 -22.71 -0.66 -14.30
C PRO A 150 -21.65 -0.97 -15.38
N PRO A 151 -20.46 -1.48 -14.98
CA PRO A 151 -19.51 -2.06 -15.93
C PRO A 151 -20.16 -3.19 -16.74
N LEU A 152 -20.26 -3.00 -18.05
CA LEU A 152 -20.89 -3.93 -19.01
C LEU A 152 -20.03 -4.07 -20.25
N LYS A 153 -20.22 -5.15 -21.01
CA LYS A 153 -19.58 -5.31 -22.32
C LYS A 153 -20.36 -4.53 -23.37
N ASP A 154 -19.67 -4.21 -24.45
CA ASP A 154 -20.30 -3.74 -25.68
C ASP A 154 -21.39 -4.72 -26.10
N GLY A 155 -22.56 -4.21 -26.46
CA GLY A 155 -23.65 -5.06 -26.92
C GLY A 155 -25.02 -4.47 -26.72
N ASN A 156 -26.02 -5.25 -27.09
CA ASN A 156 -27.42 -4.90 -26.92
C ASN A 156 -27.93 -5.50 -25.61
N TRP A 157 -28.41 -4.63 -24.73
CA TRP A 157 -28.99 -4.99 -23.45
C TRP A 157 -30.48 -4.67 -23.43
N ARG A 158 -31.22 -5.36 -22.57
CA ARG A 158 -32.65 -5.12 -22.35
C ARG A 158 -32.90 -4.77 -20.91
N VAL A 159 -34.02 -4.11 -20.68
CA VAL A 159 -34.49 -3.80 -19.34
C VAL A 159 -35.66 -4.71 -19.02
N ILE A 160 -35.57 -5.44 -17.92
CA ILE A 160 -36.68 -6.25 -17.41
C ILE A 160 -37.23 -5.56 -16.18
N VAL A 161 -38.54 -5.28 -16.20
CA VAL A 161 -39.24 -4.73 -15.04
C VAL A 161 -40.07 -5.85 -14.42
N ARG A 162 -39.87 -6.03 -13.11
CA ARG A 162 -40.64 -6.94 -12.28
C ARG A 162 -41.36 -6.13 -11.21
N PRO A 163 -42.68 -5.89 -11.34
CA PRO A 163 -43.43 -5.31 -10.26
C PRO A 163 -43.52 -6.32 -9.12
N ASP A 164 -43.83 -5.80 -7.94
CA ASP A 164 -44.05 -6.60 -6.74
C ASP A 164 -42.94 -7.62 -6.41
N LEU A 165 -41.70 -7.13 -6.31
CA LEU A 165 -40.50 -7.95 -6.11
C LEU A 165 -40.64 -8.94 -4.93
N TYR A 166 -41.29 -8.52 -3.85
CA TYR A 166 -41.42 -9.28 -2.61
C TYR A 166 -42.78 -9.96 -2.42
N ASN A 167 -43.61 -10.03 -3.47
CA ASN A 167 -44.96 -10.61 -3.44
C ASN A 167 -45.83 -9.96 -2.35
N GLU A 168 -45.80 -8.63 -2.31
CA GLU A 168 -46.50 -7.73 -1.41
C GLU A 168 -47.97 -7.54 -1.78
N VAL A 169 -48.32 -7.71 -3.05
CA VAL A 169 -49.68 -7.73 -3.57
C VAL A 169 -50.11 -9.17 -3.80
N PHE A 170 -51.30 -9.53 -3.31
CA PHE A 170 -51.80 -10.88 -3.54
C PHE A 170 -52.32 -11.00 -4.98
N GLU A 171 -51.56 -11.69 -5.83
CA GLU A 171 -51.91 -11.96 -7.23
C GLU A 171 -52.29 -13.43 -7.47
N GLY A 172 -52.33 -14.21 -6.40
CA GLY A 172 -52.77 -15.58 -6.37
C GLY A 172 -51.94 -16.44 -5.43
N LYS A 173 -52.42 -17.65 -5.17
CA LYS A 173 -51.75 -18.56 -4.25
C LYS A 173 -50.54 -19.22 -4.92
N ILE A 174 -49.34 -18.82 -4.49
CA ILE A 174 -48.09 -19.52 -4.80
C ILE A 174 -48.09 -20.89 -4.09
N SER A 175 -47.71 -21.94 -4.81
CA SER A 175 -47.68 -23.30 -4.27
C SER A 175 -46.43 -24.06 -4.69
N TYR A 176 -46.00 -25.00 -3.85
CA TYR A 176 -44.95 -25.95 -4.18
C TYR A 176 -45.59 -27.30 -4.50
N THR A 177 -45.24 -27.88 -5.64
CA THR A 177 -45.66 -29.22 -6.06
C THR A 177 -44.44 -30.15 -6.14
N ALA A 178 -44.69 -31.43 -6.38
CA ALA A 178 -43.61 -32.41 -6.59
C ALA A 178 -42.69 -32.07 -7.78
N THR A 179 -43.14 -31.19 -8.68
CA THR A 179 -42.38 -30.76 -9.87
C THR A 179 -41.75 -29.37 -9.72
N GLY A 180 -41.85 -28.75 -8.53
CA GLY A 180 -41.23 -27.46 -8.23
C GLY A 180 -42.23 -26.36 -7.86
N LEU A 181 -41.78 -25.10 -7.99
CA LEU A 181 -42.58 -23.90 -7.70
C LEU A 181 -43.64 -23.70 -8.78
N ASN A 182 -44.90 -23.55 -8.38
CA ASN A 182 -46.02 -23.21 -9.24
C ASN A 182 -46.47 -21.78 -8.94
N LEU A 183 -46.24 -20.88 -9.89
CA LEU A 183 -46.68 -19.49 -9.84
C LEU A 183 -48.04 -19.36 -10.53
N PRO A 184 -49.04 -18.71 -9.90
CA PRO A 184 -50.30 -18.39 -10.57
C PRO A 184 -50.06 -17.41 -11.74
N PRO A 185 -51.00 -17.30 -12.71
CA PRO A 185 -50.79 -16.50 -13.91
C PRO A 185 -50.41 -15.02 -13.70
N GLY A 186 -50.95 -14.35 -12.67
CA GLY A 186 -50.56 -12.97 -12.32
C GLY A 186 -49.10 -12.90 -11.89
N GLU A 187 -48.73 -13.68 -10.87
CA GLU A 187 -47.34 -13.82 -10.41
C GLU A 187 -46.34 -14.23 -11.52
N ALA A 188 -46.80 -15.05 -12.47
CA ALA A 188 -45.96 -15.53 -13.58
C ALA A 188 -45.73 -14.45 -14.65
N ASN A 189 -46.62 -13.46 -14.77
CA ASN A 189 -46.55 -12.41 -15.79
C ASN A 189 -45.82 -11.13 -15.29
N ASN A 190 -45.43 -11.09 -14.01
CA ASN A 190 -44.66 -10.03 -13.35
C ASN A 190 -43.21 -9.88 -13.85
N ARG A 191 -42.93 -10.16 -15.11
CA ARG A 191 -41.57 -10.13 -15.69
C ARG A 191 -41.66 -9.71 -17.14
N THR A 192 -41.66 -8.40 -17.39
CA THR A 192 -41.75 -7.87 -18.76
C THR A 192 -40.41 -7.29 -19.18
N ALA A 193 -39.84 -7.85 -20.25
CA ALA A 193 -38.69 -7.29 -20.93
C ALA A 193 -39.10 -6.12 -21.84
N SER A 194 -38.21 -5.15 -22.00
CA SER A 194 -38.37 -4.04 -22.92
C SER A 194 -38.45 -4.52 -24.37
N GLY A 195 -39.33 -3.90 -25.17
CA GLY A 195 -39.40 -4.19 -26.60
C GLY A 195 -38.13 -3.76 -27.35
N ALA A 196 -37.60 -2.58 -27.01
CA ALA A 196 -36.35 -2.05 -27.53
C ALA A 196 -35.12 -2.56 -26.75
N THR A 197 -33.95 -2.50 -27.39
CA THR A 197 -32.65 -2.77 -26.79
C THR A 197 -31.87 -1.47 -26.57
N LEU A 198 -31.10 -1.41 -25.48
CA LEU A 198 -30.09 -0.40 -25.22
C LEU A 198 -28.76 -0.86 -25.83
N GLN A 199 -28.23 -0.13 -26.82
CA GLN A 199 -26.88 -0.36 -27.31
C GLN A 199 -25.85 0.25 -26.34
N VAL A 200 -25.19 -0.60 -25.57
CA VAL A 200 -24.14 -0.20 -24.62
C VAL A 200 -22.79 -0.22 -25.31
N THR A 201 -21.99 0.83 -25.10
CA THR A 201 -20.62 0.93 -25.60
C THR A 201 -19.64 1.13 -24.45
N VAL A 202 -18.50 0.45 -24.51
CA VAL A 202 -17.37 0.68 -23.59
C VAL A 202 -16.44 1.74 -24.20
N PRO A 203 -16.17 2.86 -23.49
CA PRO A 203 -15.23 3.87 -23.95
C PRO A 203 -13.85 3.27 -24.27
N VAL A 204 -13.27 3.66 -25.40
CA VAL A 204 -11.94 3.23 -25.81
C VAL A 204 -10.88 4.04 -25.05
N LEU A 205 -9.90 3.34 -24.48
CA LEU A 205 -8.65 3.92 -23.98
C LEU A 205 -7.58 3.74 -25.08
N PRO A 206 -7.25 4.79 -25.85
CA PRO A 206 -6.30 4.67 -26.94
C PRO A 206 -4.87 4.49 -26.40
N VAL A 207 -4.09 3.63 -27.05
CA VAL A 207 -2.67 3.45 -26.74
C VAL A 207 -1.91 4.77 -26.97
N ALA A 208 -1.01 5.10 -26.05
CA ALA A 208 -0.16 6.29 -26.03
C ALA A 208 -0.91 7.64 -25.97
N SER A 209 -2.22 7.63 -25.70
CA SER A 209 -3.03 8.84 -25.58
C SER A 209 -3.70 8.88 -24.21
N PRO A 210 -3.33 9.85 -23.34
CA PRO A 210 -3.94 9.97 -22.02
C PRO A 210 -5.41 10.39 -22.12
N LEU A 211 -6.25 9.81 -21.27
CA LEU A 211 -7.67 10.10 -21.18
C LEU A 211 -7.99 10.73 -19.82
N ALA A 212 -8.31 12.02 -19.83
CA ALA A 212 -8.75 12.73 -18.63
C ALA A 212 -10.19 12.34 -18.24
N THR A 213 -10.42 12.12 -16.96
CA THR A 213 -11.74 11.80 -16.39
C THR A 213 -11.82 12.20 -14.92
N THR A 214 -12.92 11.87 -14.25
CA THR A 214 -13.10 12.10 -12.81
C THR A 214 -13.46 10.81 -12.08
N LEU A 215 -13.03 10.65 -10.84
CA LEU A 215 -13.43 9.54 -9.97
C LEU A 215 -13.93 10.06 -8.63
N SER A 216 -15.12 9.60 -8.23
CA SER A 216 -15.65 9.79 -6.88
C SER A 216 -15.45 8.54 -6.02
N PRO A 217 -15.44 8.64 -4.68
CA PRO A 217 -15.42 7.47 -3.80
C PRO A 217 -16.55 6.49 -4.11
N GLY A 218 -16.22 5.21 -4.23
CA GLY A 218 -17.14 4.13 -4.61
C GLY A 218 -17.49 4.09 -6.10
N GLN A 219 -17.02 5.04 -6.92
CA GLN A 219 -17.23 5.03 -8.36
C GLN A 219 -16.21 4.13 -9.05
N SER A 220 -16.67 3.44 -10.08
CA SER A 220 -15.82 2.73 -11.04
C SER A 220 -16.04 3.26 -12.46
N ARG A 221 -14.98 3.26 -13.27
CA ARG A 221 -15.05 3.48 -14.72
C ARG A 221 -14.41 2.32 -15.46
N LEU A 222 -15.04 1.95 -16.57
CA LEU A 222 -14.59 0.86 -17.42
C LEU A 222 -14.16 1.42 -18.77
N TYR A 223 -13.00 0.96 -19.24
CA TYR A 223 -12.47 1.25 -20.56
C TYR A 223 -12.08 -0.04 -21.28
N LYS A 224 -11.90 0.03 -22.59
CA LYS A 224 -11.30 -1.04 -23.39
C LYS A 224 -10.08 -0.53 -24.16
N VAL A 225 -9.04 -1.34 -24.20
CA VAL A 225 -7.82 -1.10 -24.98
C VAL A 225 -7.54 -2.32 -25.87
N SER A 226 -7.39 -2.09 -27.17
CA SER A 226 -7.06 -3.13 -28.15
C SER A 226 -5.55 -3.16 -28.38
N VAL A 227 -4.95 -4.33 -28.22
CA VAL A 227 -3.48 -4.52 -28.33
C VAL A 227 -3.14 -5.72 -29.21
N ALA A 228 -1.96 -5.69 -29.83
CA ALA A 228 -1.40 -6.85 -30.53
C ALA A 228 -0.91 -7.91 -29.52
N ALA A 229 -0.60 -9.12 -29.99
CA ALA A 229 0.00 -10.16 -29.15
C ALA A 229 1.50 -9.93 -28.95
N GLY A 230 2.00 -10.25 -27.77
CA GLY A 230 3.43 -10.22 -27.45
C GLY A 230 3.97 -8.85 -27.03
N GLU A 231 3.11 -7.86 -26.87
CA GLU A 231 3.48 -6.53 -26.37
C GLU A 231 3.56 -6.54 -24.84
N THR A 232 4.26 -5.57 -24.25
CA THR A 232 4.20 -5.29 -22.81
C THR A 232 3.30 -4.08 -22.59
N LEU A 233 2.10 -4.30 -22.04
CA LEU A 233 1.11 -3.25 -21.82
C LEU A 233 1.18 -2.74 -20.38
N ARG A 234 1.40 -1.44 -20.24
CA ARG A 234 1.27 -0.71 -18.97
C ARG A 234 0.00 0.13 -18.99
N VAL A 235 -0.78 0.06 -17.93
CA VAL A 235 -1.90 0.98 -17.69
C VAL A 235 -1.59 1.79 -16.44
N SER A 236 -1.57 3.11 -16.57
CA SER A 236 -1.40 4.04 -15.46
C SER A 236 -2.67 4.84 -15.19
N LEU A 237 -2.83 5.23 -13.93
CA LEU A 237 -3.78 6.22 -13.46
C LEU A 237 -2.98 7.25 -12.68
N ASP A 238 -3.00 8.48 -13.16
CA ASP A 238 -2.37 9.63 -12.52
C ASP A 238 -3.48 10.52 -11.95
N ALA A 239 -3.54 10.66 -10.63
CA ALA A 239 -4.49 11.51 -9.94
C ALA A 239 -3.93 12.92 -9.75
N ALA A 240 -4.77 13.94 -9.90
CA ALA A 240 -4.35 15.31 -9.58
C ALA A 240 -4.22 15.54 -8.06
N ALA A 241 -4.93 14.74 -7.26
CA ALA A 241 -4.86 14.76 -5.81
C ALA A 241 -3.75 13.83 -5.33
N SER A 242 -2.92 14.31 -4.40
CA SER A 242 -1.88 13.50 -3.74
C SER A 242 -2.45 12.46 -2.76
N GLU A 243 -3.71 12.65 -2.33
CA GLU A 243 -4.42 11.76 -1.42
C GLU A 243 -5.54 11.02 -2.15
N GLY A 244 -5.64 9.71 -1.93
CA GLY A 244 -6.68 8.88 -2.51
C GLY A 244 -6.29 7.41 -2.53
N SER A 245 -7.28 6.52 -2.48
CA SER A 245 -7.07 5.08 -2.65
C SER A 245 -7.68 4.65 -3.97
N ASN A 246 -6.94 4.82 -5.05
CA ASN A 246 -7.36 4.39 -6.38
C ASN A 246 -6.87 2.97 -6.66
N GLU A 247 -7.54 2.30 -7.59
CA GLU A 247 -7.20 0.94 -7.99
C GLU A 247 -7.44 0.75 -9.48
N ILE A 248 -6.57 -0.03 -10.11
CA ILE A 248 -6.65 -0.45 -11.50
C ILE A 248 -6.72 -1.97 -11.54
N TYR A 249 -7.62 -2.49 -12.38
CA TYR A 249 -7.65 -3.90 -12.75
C TYR A 249 -7.72 -4.01 -14.27
N VAL A 250 -6.99 -4.98 -14.82
CA VAL A 250 -6.91 -5.21 -16.26
C VAL A 250 -7.17 -6.68 -16.55
N ARG A 251 -7.98 -6.98 -17.57
CA ARG A 251 -8.26 -8.36 -17.99
C ARG A 251 -8.54 -8.49 -19.48
N TYR A 252 -8.02 -9.55 -20.08
CA TYR A 252 -8.22 -9.90 -21.49
C TYR A 252 -9.60 -10.48 -21.75
N GLY A 253 -10.32 -9.92 -22.73
CA GLY A 253 -11.59 -10.43 -23.26
C GLY A 253 -12.79 -10.36 -22.32
N ASP A 254 -12.58 -9.96 -21.06
CA ASP A 254 -13.63 -9.87 -20.05
C ASP A 254 -13.41 -8.74 -19.05
N ILE A 255 -14.50 -8.30 -18.41
CA ILE A 255 -14.46 -7.20 -17.44
C ILE A 255 -13.77 -7.70 -16.17
N PRO A 256 -12.71 -7.02 -15.68
CA PRO A 256 -12.07 -7.41 -14.44
C PRO A 256 -12.95 -7.10 -13.22
N THR A 257 -12.72 -7.84 -12.15
CA THR A 257 -13.28 -7.55 -10.82
C THR A 257 -12.14 -7.43 -9.81
N GLY A 258 -12.44 -6.99 -8.58
CA GLY A 258 -11.45 -6.96 -7.50
C GLY A 258 -10.85 -8.33 -7.12
N TYR A 259 -11.41 -9.44 -7.61
CA TYR A 259 -10.96 -10.80 -7.33
C TYR A 259 -10.54 -11.58 -8.57
N VAL A 260 -10.91 -11.11 -9.77
CA VAL A 260 -10.61 -11.81 -11.03
C VAL A 260 -10.10 -10.81 -12.06
N PHE A 261 -8.79 -10.86 -12.29
CA PHE A 261 -8.03 -9.94 -13.13
C PHE A 261 -6.77 -10.65 -13.67
N ASP A 262 -6.18 -10.09 -14.73
CA ASP A 262 -4.87 -10.54 -15.25
C ASP A 262 -3.73 -9.69 -14.70
N ALA A 263 -3.97 -8.40 -14.45
CA ALA A 263 -3.08 -7.51 -13.72
C ALA A 263 -3.89 -6.55 -12.84
N ALA A 264 -3.27 -6.12 -11.74
CA ALA A 264 -3.84 -5.15 -10.83
C ALA A 264 -2.77 -4.14 -10.39
N TYR A 265 -3.24 -3.07 -9.77
CA TYR A 265 -2.43 -2.07 -9.11
C TYR A 265 -1.39 -2.66 -8.14
N THR A 266 -0.26 -1.98 -7.97
CA THR A 266 0.89 -2.49 -7.19
C THR A 266 1.13 -1.76 -5.87
N ASN A 267 0.60 -0.54 -5.71
CA ASN A 267 0.81 0.29 -4.52
C ASN A 267 -0.50 0.44 -3.74
N PRO A 268 -0.74 -0.33 -2.66
CA PRO A 268 -1.93 -0.17 -1.85
C PRO A 268 -2.07 1.27 -1.32
N VAL A 269 -3.28 1.80 -1.32
CA VAL A 269 -3.63 3.12 -0.71
C VAL A 269 -2.98 4.33 -1.42
N ALA A 270 -2.45 4.16 -2.63
CA ALA A 270 -1.92 5.28 -3.42
C ALA A 270 -2.98 5.89 -4.37
N ALA A 271 -2.84 7.20 -4.60
CA ALA A 271 -3.68 7.93 -5.55
C ALA A 271 -3.29 7.58 -6.99
N ASP A 272 -1.98 7.46 -7.24
CA ASP A 272 -1.43 7.03 -8.52
C ASP A 272 -1.25 5.52 -8.55
N GLN A 273 -1.56 4.90 -9.68
CA GLN A 273 -1.52 3.46 -9.81
C GLN A 273 -0.97 3.02 -11.15
N GLU A 274 -0.36 1.83 -11.17
CA GLU A 274 0.09 1.17 -12.36
C GLU A 274 -0.28 -0.32 -12.32
N ALA A 275 -0.76 -0.84 -13.45
CA ALA A 275 -0.96 -2.27 -13.69
C ALA A 275 -0.21 -2.68 -14.97
N LEU A 276 0.52 -3.80 -14.91
CA LEU A 276 1.39 -4.27 -15.99
C LEU A 276 0.95 -5.66 -16.49
N ILE A 277 0.70 -5.76 -17.79
CA ILE A 277 0.56 -7.02 -18.51
C ILE A 277 1.88 -7.28 -19.25
N GLY A 278 2.67 -8.21 -18.73
CA GLY A 278 4.01 -8.50 -19.27
C GLY A 278 3.99 -8.89 -20.75
N SER A 279 3.09 -9.81 -21.12
CA SER A 279 2.91 -10.24 -22.51
C SER A 279 1.43 -10.31 -22.87
N THR A 280 1.02 -9.50 -23.84
CA THR A 280 -0.38 -9.40 -24.26
C THR A 280 -0.81 -10.52 -25.19
N LYS A 281 -2.10 -10.82 -25.19
CA LYS A 281 -2.79 -11.55 -26.25
C LYS A 281 -3.39 -10.55 -27.24
N ALA A 282 -3.49 -10.91 -28.51
CA ALA A 282 -4.14 -10.04 -29.49
C ALA A 282 -5.63 -9.91 -29.17
N GLY A 283 -6.13 -8.69 -29.08
CA GLY A 283 -7.54 -8.38 -28.83
C GLY A 283 -7.73 -7.33 -27.74
N ASP A 284 -8.92 -7.35 -27.14
CA ASP A 284 -9.34 -6.31 -26.20
C ASP A 284 -9.02 -6.69 -24.77
N TYR A 285 -8.43 -5.74 -24.05
CA TYR A 285 -8.32 -5.74 -22.60
C TYR A 285 -9.29 -4.73 -22.03
N TYR A 286 -10.02 -5.14 -21.00
CA TYR A 286 -10.88 -4.26 -20.22
C TYR A 286 -10.11 -3.73 -19.01
N VAL A 287 -10.17 -2.42 -18.83
CA VAL A 287 -9.51 -1.67 -17.76
C VAL A 287 -10.58 -1.09 -16.84
N LEU A 288 -10.67 -1.60 -15.62
CA LEU A 288 -11.53 -1.06 -14.58
C LEU A 288 -10.69 -0.21 -13.64
N VAL A 289 -11.03 1.07 -13.53
CA VAL A 289 -10.47 1.97 -12.52
C VAL A 289 -11.53 2.27 -11.47
N ARG A 290 -11.16 2.27 -10.20
CA ARG A 290 -12.09 2.62 -9.11
C ARG A 290 -11.39 3.41 -8.02
N SER A 291 -12.16 4.26 -7.33
CA SER A 291 -11.70 4.97 -6.13
C SER A 291 -12.42 4.42 -4.91
N ARG A 292 -11.66 4.04 -3.87
CA ARG A 292 -12.22 3.65 -2.55
C ARG A 292 -12.44 4.85 -1.64
N GLN A 293 -11.52 5.80 -1.69
CA GLN A 293 -11.47 7.00 -0.85
C GLN A 293 -10.88 8.16 -1.67
N GLY A 294 -11.30 9.38 -1.32
CA GLY A 294 -10.88 10.60 -2.01
C GLY A 294 -12.00 11.65 -2.01
N SER A 295 -11.78 12.73 -2.75
CA SER A 295 -12.81 13.74 -3.00
C SER A 295 -13.77 13.30 -4.11
N ALA A 296 -15.02 13.78 -4.05
CA ALA A 296 -15.95 13.58 -5.14
C ALA A 296 -15.44 14.27 -6.42
N ASP A 297 -15.63 13.60 -7.55
CA ASP A 297 -15.20 14.05 -8.88
C ASP A 297 -13.71 14.44 -8.98
N ALA A 298 -12.85 13.75 -8.23
CA ALA A 298 -11.40 13.96 -8.29
C ALA A 298 -10.88 13.75 -9.73
N PRO A 299 -10.17 14.73 -10.32
CA PRO A 299 -9.66 14.60 -11.68
C PRO A 299 -8.52 13.58 -11.71
N VAL A 300 -8.60 12.65 -12.66
CA VAL A 300 -7.59 11.62 -12.91
C VAL A 300 -7.34 11.48 -14.41
N THR A 301 -6.15 11.03 -14.77
CA THR A 301 -5.77 10.72 -16.14
C THR A 301 -5.45 9.24 -16.23
N VAL A 302 -6.15 8.52 -17.11
CA VAL A 302 -5.88 7.10 -17.38
C VAL A 302 -5.11 7.00 -18.69
N ARG A 303 -4.06 6.18 -18.73
CA ARG A 303 -3.23 6.01 -19.93
C ARG A 303 -2.83 4.56 -20.12
N ALA A 304 -2.87 4.10 -21.37
CA ALA A 304 -2.32 2.81 -21.76
C ALA A 304 -1.09 3.02 -22.65
N ASP A 305 0.05 2.41 -22.30
CA ASP A 305 1.29 2.47 -23.07
C ASP A 305 1.77 1.06 -23.41
N LEU A 306 2.28 0.89 -24.63
CA LEU A 306 3.05 -0.29 -25.00
C LEU A 306 4.54 0.02 -24.75
N LEU A 307 5.12 -0.68 -23.78
CA LEU A 307 6.50 -0.47 -23.40
C LEU A 307 7.42 -1.14 -24.43
N PRO A 308 8.34 -0.40 -25.06
CA PRO A 308 9.32 -0.98 -25.97
C PRO A 308 10.35 -1.82 -25.20
N LEU A 309 11.17 -2.57 -25.95
CA LEU A 309 12.31 -3.31 -25.37
C LEU A 309 13.17 -2.38 -24.52
N SER A 310 13.20 -2.65 -23.22
CA SER A 310 13.88 -1.82 -22.24
C SER A 310 14.36 -2.64 -21.05
N ILE A 311 15.36 -2.12 -20.34
CA ILE A 311 15.84 -2.65 -19.07
C ILE A 311 15.54 -1.58 -18.02
N SER A 312 14.76 -1.93 -17.00
CA SER A 312 14.36 -1.02 -15.92
C SER A 312 15.19 -1.21 -14.66
N LYS A 313 15.65 -2.44 -14.39
CA LYS A 313 16.44 -2.76 -13.19
C LYS A 313 17.33 -3.97 -13.42
N ILE A 314 18.49 -3.96 -12.79
CA ILE A 314 19.42 -5.08 -12.75
C ILE A 314 19.78 -5.35 -11.28
N THR A 315 19.85 -6.61 -10.87
CA THR A 315 20.31 -6.99 -9.53
C THR A 315 21.02 -8.36 -9.54
N PRO A 316 22.14 -8.55 -8.83
CA PRO A 316 22.94 -7.51 -8.21
C PRO A 316 23.60 -6.63 -9.29
N ASP A 317 23.83 -5.36 -8.97
CA ASP A 317 24.54 -4.41 -9.83
C ASP A 317 26.07 -4.45 -9.63
N GLN A 318 26.54 -5.34 -8.76
CA GLN A 318 27.95 -5.57 -8.46
C GLN A 318 28.23 -7.07 -8.42
N GLY A 319 29.44 -7.45 -8.84
CA GLY A 319 29.93 -8.82 -8.79
C GLY A 319 31.42 -8.82 -8.47
N GLY A 320 31.85 -9.80 -7.67
CA GLY A 320 33.26 -10.01 -7.35
C GLY A 320 33.91 -10.98 -8.33
N THR A 321 35.22 -10.80 -8.57
CA THR A 321 36.04 -11.86 -9.15
C THR A 321 36.41 -12.83 -8.04
N GLY A 322 35.93 -14.07 -8.16
CA GLY A 322 36.09 -15.12 -7.14
C GLY A 322 37.01 -16.27 -7.58
N ASP A 323 37.39 -17.10 -6.61
CA ASP A 323 37.93 -18.43 -6.89
C ASP A 323 36.83 -19.36 -7.47
N ASP A 324 37.14 -20.64 -7.69
CA ASP A 324 36.17 -21.60 -8.25
C ASP A 324 34.87 -21.72 -7.43
N ASN A 325 34.88 -21.34 -6.16
CA ASN A 325 33.70 -21.37 -5.28
C ASN A 325 32.87 -20.09 -5.34
N HIS A 326 33.42 -18.98 -5.85
CA HIS A 326 32.76 -17.65 -5.88
C HIS A 326 32.70 -17.03 -7.29
N ARG A 327 32.86 -17.86 -8.33
CA ARG A 327 32.89 -17.45 -9.74
C ARG A 327 31.52 -17.08 -10.35
N TRP A 328 30.45 -17.62 -9.79
CA TRP A 328 29.11 -17.54 -10.37
C TRP A 328 28.35 -16.33 -9.86
N VAL A 329 27.94 -15.45 -10.77
CA VAL A 329 27.03 -14.34 -10.46
C VAL A 329 25.75 -14.52 -11.25
N THR A 330 24.63 -14.57 -10.53
CA THR A 330 23.29 -14.62 -11.12
C THR A 330 22.75 -13.20 -11.18
N LEU A 331 22.41 -12.76 -12.38
CA LEU A 331 21.91 -11.44 -12.71
C LEU A 331 20.43 -11.53 -13.05
N ASP A 332 19.59 -10.88 -12.27
CA ASP A 332 18.18 -10.65 -12.57
C ASP A 332 18.02 -9.30 -13.28
N ILE A 333 17.46 -9.34 -14.48
CA ILE A 333 17.27 -8.22 -15.38
C ILE A 333 15.77 -8.02 -15.55
N TYR A 334 15.26 -6.93 -15.00
CA TYR A 334 13.87 -6.52 -15.13
C TYR A 334 13.74 -5.47 -16.24
N GLY A 335 12.61 -5.47 -16.92
CA GLY A 335 12.38 -4.57 -18.05
C GLY A 335 11.03 -4.81 -18.72
N ALA A 336 10.98 -4.56 -20.02
CA ALA A 336 9.80 -4.78 -20.82
C ALA A 336 10.15 -5.36 -22.19
N HIS A 337 9.19 -6.06 -22.77
CA HIS A 337 9.21 -6.59 -24.13
C HIS A 337 10.38 -7.54 -24.41
N PHE A 338 10.78 -8.33 -23.41
CA PHE A 338 11.70 -9.45 -23.60
C PHE A 338 11.01 -10.59 -24.35
N LYS A 339 11.64 -11.09 -25.41
CA LYS A 339 11.11 -12.23 -26.18
C LYS A 339 11.77 -13.53 -25.75
N ALA A 340 11.04 -14.64 -25.84
CA ALA A 340 11.61 -15.95 -25.59
C ALA A 340 12.85 -16.18 -26.47
N GLY A 341 13.97 -16.53 -25.85
CA GLY A 341 15.27 -16.66 -26.54
C GLY A 341 16.07 -15.36 -26.67
N ALA A 342 15.66 -14.26 -26.03
CA ALA A 342 16.48 -13.07 -25.94
C ALA A 342 17.87 -13.38 -25.37
N LEU A 343 18.91 -12.86 -26.01
CA LEU A 343 20.30 -13.03 -25.63
C LEU A 343 20.74 -11.87 -24.74
N VAL A 344 21.31 -12.19 -23.59
CA VAL A 344 21.93 -11.22 -22.69
C VAL A 344 23.44 -11.21 -22.92
N LYS A 345 24.07 -10.03 -22.86
CA LYS A 345 25.54 -9.92 -22.77
C LYS A 345 25.96 -8.85 -21.78
N LEU A 346 27.07 -9.10 -21.10
CA LEU A 346 27.87 -8.07 -20.45
C LEU A 346 28.91 -7.58 -21.46
N SER A 347 28.90 -6.28 -21.74
CA SER A 347 29.84 -5.65 -22.67
C SER A 347 30.54 -4.48 -22.01
N ARG A 348 31.87 -4.48 -22.14
CA ARG A 348 32.71 -3.31 -21.92
C ARG A 348 33.36 -2.99 -23.28
N PRO A 349 32.81 -2.03 -24.03
CA PRO A 349 33.20 -1.79 -25.42
C PRO A 349 34.71 -1.67 -25.60
N GLY A 350 35.27 -2.46 -26.53
CA GLY A 350 36.70 -2.47 -26.85
C GLY A 350 37.62 -3.14 -25.81
N VAL A 351 37.07 -3.65 -24.69
CA VAL A 351 37.85 -4.31 -23.63
C VAL A 351 37.47 -5.77 -23.49
N PHE A 352 36.19 -6.06 -23.23
CA PHE A 352 35.73 -7.42 -22.95
C PHE A 352 34.23 -7.54 -23.19
N GLU A 353 33.81 -8.64 -23.81
CA GLU A 353 32.40 -8.99 -23.97
C GLU A 353 32.21 -10.46 -23.63
N ALA A 354 31.11 -10.77 -22.95
CA ALA A 354 30.79 -12.13 -22.56
C ALA A 354 29.29 -12.39 -22.59
N GLU A 355 28.96 -13.58 -23.08
CA GLU A 355 27.65 -14.19 -22.94
C GLU A 355 27.57 -14.94 -21.60
N PRO A 356 26.37 -15.06 -20.99
CA PRO A 356 26.19 -15.85 -19.79
C PRO A 356 26.38 -17.34 -20.08
N GLU A 357 26.88 -18.05 -19.09
CA GLU A 357 27.04 -19.51 -19.12
C GLU A 357 25.68 -20.21 -19.12
N ARG A 358 24.68 -19.59 -18.49
CA ARG A 358 23.27 -20.00 -18.55
C ARG A 358 22.37 -18.79 -18.46
N TRP A 359 21.30 -18.73 -19.25
CA TRP A 359 20.27 -17.71 -19.06
C TRP A 359 18.89 -18.26 -19.39
N GLN A 360 17.88 -17.59 -18.87
CA GLN A 360 16.48 -17.90 -19.11
C GLN A 360 15.67 -16.61 -19.14
N VAL A 361 14.90 -16.41 -20.20
CA VAL A 361 13.83 -15.42 -20.23
C VAL A 361 12.65 -16.03 -19.47
N LEU A 362 12.37 -15.52 -18.28
CA LEU A 362 11.32 -16.05 -17.40
C LEU A 362 9.95 -15.60 -17.91
N ASP A 363 9.86 -14.32 -18.27
CA ASP A 363 8.72 -13.72 -18.95
C ASP A 363 9.16 -12.47 -19.73
N ALA A 364 8.20 -11.73 -20.27
CA ALA A 364 8.47 -10.53 -21.06
C ALA A 364 9.02 -9.33 -20.25
N THR A 365 9.11 -9.46 -18.93
CA THR A 365 9.57 -8.43 -17.99
C THR A 365 10.76 -8.86 -17.14
N HIS A 366 11.16 -10.14 -17.18
CA HIS A 366 12.25 -10.67 -16.35
C HIS A 366 13.11 -11.70 -17.09
N ILE A 367 14.41 -11.45 -17.12
CA ILE A 367 15.45 -12.39 -17.56
C ILE A 367 16.37 -12.70 -16.37
N GLN A 368 16.75 -13.97 -16.21
CA GLN A 368 17.80 -14.38 -15.29
C GLN A 368 19.00 -14.93 -16.06
N ALA A 369 20.20 -14.42 -15.78
CA ALA A 369 21.43 -14.79 -16.48
C ALA A 369 22.58 -15.06 -15.50
N VAL A 370 23.31 -16.16 -15.69
CA VAL A 370 24.42 -16.60 -14.84
C VAL A 370 25.73 -16.42 -15.58
N PHE A 371 26.62 -15.60 -15.02
CA PHE A 371 27.95 -15.34 -15.56
C PHE A 371 29.04 -15.98 -14.71
N ASP A 372 30.11 -16.42 -15.37
CA ASP A 372 31.37 -16.79 -14.72
C ASP A 372 32.33 -15.59 -14.80
N LEU A 373 32.50 -14.89 -13.68
CA LEU A 373 33.27 -13.64 -13.65
C LEU A 373 34.79 -13.83 -13.51
N ARG A 374 35.32 -15.06 -13.46
CA ARG A 374 36.76 -15.30 -13.20
C ARG A 374 37.70 -14.55 -14.16
N ASN A 375 37.29 -14.45 -15.42
CA ASN A 375 38.10 -13.84 -16.48
C ASN A 375 37.67 -12.42 -16.83
N PHE A 376 36.73 -11.83 -16.08
CA PHE A 376 36.26 -10.47 -16.36
C PHE A 376 37.26 -9.45 -15.81
N PRO A 377 37.84 -8.58 -16.65
CA PRO A 377 38.60 -7.45 -16.16
C PRO A 377 37.76 -6.56 -15.23
N LEU A 378 38.33 -6.10 -14.12
CA LEU A 378 37.66 -5.17 -13.22
C LEU A 378 37.24 -3.89 -13.97
N GLY A 379 35.99 -3.47 -13.77
CA GLY A 379 35.44 -2.26 -14.38
C GLY A 379 33.92 -2.31 -14.49
N LEU A 380 33.36 -1.24 -15.07
CA LEU A 380 31.94 -1.13 -15.37
C LEU A 380 31.62 -1.86 -16.68
N TYR A 381 30.51 -2.59 -16.68
CA TYR A 381 29.97 -3.29 -17.84
C TYR A 381 28.57 -2.79 -18.12
N ASP A 382 28.24 -2.64 -19.39
CA ASP A 382 26.88 -2.43 -19.83
C ASP A 382 26.18 -3.78 -20.02
N VAL A 383 24.92 -3.84 -19.63
CA VAL A 383 24.05 -4.97 -19.94
C VAL A 383 23.38 -4.70 -21.28
N SER A 384 23.44 -5.68 -22.17
CA SER A 384 22.68 -5.65 -23.42
C SER A 384 21.72 -6.82 -23.49
N VAL A 385 20.52 -6.56 -24.00
CA VAL A 385 19.53 -7.59 -24.33
C VAL A 385 19.22 -7.49 -25.81
N THR A 386 19.23 -8.62 -26.51
CA THR A 386 18.89 -8.71 -27.94
C THR A 386 17.82 -9.77 -28.14
N ASN A 387 16.63 -9.35 -28.58
CA ASN A 387 15.54 -10.24 -28.93
C ASN A 387 15.86 -11.01 -30.23
N PRO A 388 15.23 -12.19 -30.46
CA PRO A 388 15.47 -12.99 -31.67
C PRO A 388 15.09 -12.32 -32.99
N ASP A 389 14.27 -11.27 -32.95
CA ASP A 389 13.90 -10.45 -34.10
C ASP A 389 14.95 -9.36 -34.42
N GLY A 390 16.04 -9.31 -33.65
CA GLY A 390 17.15 -8.37 -33.80
C GLY A 390 16.97 -7.06 -33.03
N GLN A 391 15.83 -6.83 -32.36
CA GLN A 391 15.69 -5.67 -31.48
C GLN A 391 16.70 -5.77 -30.34
N LYS A 392 17.49 -4.72 -30.15
CA LYS A 392 18.55 -4.67 -29.14
C LYS A 392 18.39 -3.43 -28.28
N VAL A 393 18.52 -3.61 -26.96
CA VAL A 393 18.65 -2.52 -26.01
C VAL A 393 20.02 -2.57 -25.33
N THR A 394 20.68 -1.41 -25.33
CA THR A 394 21.89 -1.05 -24.58
C THR A 394 21.75 0.39 -24.12
N GLU A 395 22.63 0.86 -23.22
CA GLU A 395 22.73 2.30 -22.91
C GLU A 395 22.90 3.14 -24.18
N ALA A 396 23.74 2.68 -25.11
CA ALA A 396 24.00 3.40 -26.36
C ALA A 396 22.77 3.48 -27.29
N THR A 397 21.95 2.43 -27.37
CA THR A 397 20.74 2.47 -28.20
C THR A 397 19.65 3.36 -27.59
N LEU A 398 19.58 3.44 -26.26
CA LEU A 398 18.65 4.34 -25.57
C LEU A 398 19.03 5.81 -25.78
N ASN A 399 20.33 6.12 -25.71
CA ASN A 399 20.84 7.47 -25.93
C ASN A 399 20.91 7.86 -27.42
N GLY A 400 20.98 6.88 -28.33
CA GLY A 400 21.23 7.08 -29.75
C GLY A 400 22.72 7.31 -30.10
N PHE A 401 23.62 7.17 -29.13
CA PHE A 401 25.06 7.37 -29.25
C PHE A 401 25.82 6.61 -28.14
N PRO A 402 27.11 6.28 -28.32
CA PRO A 402 27.88 5.51 -27.34
C PRO A 402 28.17 6.31 -26.06
N SER A 403 28.30 5.61 -24.94
CA SER A 403 28.50 6.20 -23.61
C SER A 403 29.72 7.13 -23.52
N SER A 404 30.74 6.88 -24.33
CA SER A 404 31.94 7.72 -24.45
C SER A 404 31.65 9.13 -24.99
N GLN A 405 30.50 9.35 -25.62
CA GLN A 405 30.08 10.65 -26.17
C GLN A 405 29.08 11.38 -25.28
N ILE A 406 28.65 10.81 -24.14
CA ILE A 406 27.70 11.46 -23.22
C ILE A 406 28.21 12.83 -22.80
N GLU A 407 29.48 12.93 -22.42
CA GLU A 407 30.09 14.18 -21.95
C GLU A 407 30.08 15.28 -23.03
N GLU A 408 30.26 14.92 -24.31
CA GLU A 408 30.25 15.87 -25.42
C GLU A 408 28.82 16.25 -25.86
N LEU A 409 27.92 15.28 -25.87
CA LEU A 409 26.59 15.43 -26.47
C LEU A 409 25.58 16.06 -25.52
N ILE A 410 25.79 15.98 -24.20
CA ILE A 410 24.91 16.63 -23.21
C ILE A 410 24.81 18.15 -23.40
N GLN A 411 25.80 18.78 -24.03
CA GLN A 411 25.79 20.22 -24.32
C GLN A 411 24.92 20.58 -25.53
N ARG A 412 24.50 19.58 -26.33
CA ARG A 412 23.74 19.79 -27.57
C ARG A 412 22.24 19.63 -27.33
N ASP A 413 21.46 20.42 -28.05
CA ASP A 413 20.00 20.25 -28.08
C ASP A 413 19.64 18.88 -28.70
N PRO A 414 18.68 18.11 -28.16
CA PRO A 414 17.73 18.43 -27.09
C PRO A 414 18.15 17.97 -25.68
N TYR A 415 19.40 17.53 -25.49
CA TYR A 415 19.84 16.93 -24.22
C TYR A 415 20.01 18.00 -23.14
N ARG A 416 19.17 17.95 -22.09
CA ARG A 416 19.17 18.90 -20.96
C ARG A 416 19.17 18.23 -19.59
N PHE A 417 18.93 16.92 -19.55
CA PHE A 417 18.90 16.11 -18.34
C PHE A 417 19.84 14.92 -18.50
N LEU A 418 20.56 14.62 -17.42
CA LEU A 418 21.39 13.43 -17.29
C LEU A 418 20.88 12.63 -16.09
N ILE A 419 20.32 11.45 -16.36
CA ILE A 419 19.81 10.54 -15.32
C ILE A 419 20.91 9.52 -15.03
N VAL A 420 21.39 9.46 -13.79
CA VAL A 420 22.51 8.63 -13.38
C VAL A 420 22.22 7.96 -12.03
N ALA A 421 22.72 6.73 -11.86
CA ALA A 421 22.71 6.03 -10.57
C ALA A 421 24.06 6.21 -9.85
N ASP A 422 25.14 5.67 -10.41
CA ASP A 422 26.51 5.79 -9.87
C ASP A 422 27.56 6.23 -10.90
N LYS A 423 27.18 6.30 -12.20
CA LYS A 423 28.06 6.87 -13.23
C LYS A 423 28.26 8.37 -12.99
N PHE A 424 29.43 8.87 -13.40
CA PHE A 424 29.80 10.29 -13.33
C PHE A 424 29.88 10.90 -11.90
N GLN A 425 29.82 10.09 -10.84
CA GLN A 425 30.11 10.53 -9.46
C GLN A 425 31.59 10.91 -9.25
N THR A 426 32.49 10.32 -10.05
CA THR A 426 33.93 10.63 -10.10
C THR A 426 34.38 10.90 -11.53
N GLY A 427 35.28 11.87 -11.72
CA GLY A 427 35.94 12.12 -13.02
C GLY A 427 35.16 12.95 -14.04
N TYR A 428 33.83 13.09 -13.91
CA TYR A 428 33.02 13.92 -14.80
C TYR A 428 33.10 15.41 -14.46
N ASP A 429 33.34 16.26 -15.47
CA ASP A 429 33.50 17.70 -15.30
C ASP A 429 32.66 18.49 -16.31
N GLU A 430 31.49 18.97 -15.88
CA GLU A 430 30.57 19.75 -16.72
C GLU A 430 30.27 21.11 -16.07
N PRO A 431 30.93 22.21 -16.50
CA PRO A 431 30.75 23.55 -15.96
C PRO A 431 29.32 24.10 -16.05
N LEU A 432 28.52 23.64 -17.02
CA LEU A 432 27.14 24.09 -17.22
C LEU A 432 26.12 23.37 -16.33
N LEU A 433 26.52 22.32 -15.58
CA LEU A 433 25.62 21.59 -14.70
C LEU A 433 25.21 22.47 -13.51
N HIS A 434 23.99 23.01 -13.55
CA HIS A 434 23.48 23.94 -12.53
C HIS A 434 22.61 23.26 -11.46
N THR A 435 21.78 22.31 -11.87
CA THR A 435 20.74 21.72 -11.03
C THR A 435 20.93 20.21 -10.86
N MET A 436 20.74 19.71 -9.64
CA MET A 436 20.71 18.27 -9.34
C MET A 436 19.41 17.89 -8.64
N TYR A 437 18.77 16.82 -9.12
CA TYR A 437 17.64 16.17 -8.45
C TYR A 437 18.17 14.90 -7.79
N VAL A 438 17.92 14.72 -6.49
CA VAL A 438 18.47 13.62 -5.69
C VAL A 438 17.31 12.76 -5.18
N ASP A 439 17.23 11.53 -5.68
CA ASP A 439 16.32 10.48 -5.21
C ASP A 439 17.15 9.25 -4.81
N LYS A 440 18.12 9.47 -3.92
CA LYS A 440 19.06 8.44 -3.46
C LYS A 440 19.64 8.85 -2.11
N THR A 441 19.82 7.89 -1.21
CA THR A 441 20.49 8.14 0.05
C THR A 441 21.96 8.53 -0.18
N LEU A 442 22.34 9.73 0.25
CA LEU A 442 23.67 10.29 0.15
C LEU A 442 24.23 10.53 1.55
N SER A 443 25.39 9.94 1.86
CA SER A 443 26.06 10.16 3.14
C SER A 443 27.58 10.15 3.01
N GLY A 444 28.24 10.88 3.92
CA GLY A 444 29.69 10.97 4.00
C GLY A 444 30.33 11.44 2.69
N VAL A 445 31.43 10.79 2.30
CA VAL A 445 32.20 11.15 1.10
C VAL A 445 31.36 11.09 -0.18
N LYS A 446 30.40 10.17 -0.29
CA LYS A 446 29.56 10.04 -1.48
C LYS A 446 28.67 11.27 -1.68
N ALA A 447 28.13 11.84 -0.59
CA ALA A 447 27.36 13.09 -0.65
C ALA A 447 28.24 14.23 -1.17
N VAL A 448 29.45 14.37 -0.64
CA VAL A 448 30.39 15.40 -1.08
C VAL A 448 30.78 15.24 -2.54
N GLN A 449 31.15 14.02 -2.96
CA GLN A 449 31.55 13.74 -4.34
C GLN A 449 30.42 14.00 -5.35
N THR A 450 29.18 13.67 -4.98
CA THR A 450 28.00 13.81 -5.84
C THR A 450 27.57 15.26 -5.94
N LEU A 451 27.32 15.93 -4.81
CA LEU A 451 26.82 17.31 -4.79
C LEU A 451 27.89 18.32 -5.22
N SER A 452 29.18 18.06 -4.95
CA SER A 452 30.28 18.93 -5.42
C SER A 452 30.41 19.00 -6.94
N ARG A 453 29.71 18.13 -7.71
CA ARG A 453 29.64 18.23 -9.18
C ARG A 453 29.00 19.55 -9.63
N LEU A 454 28.13 20.13 -8.81
CA LEU A 454 27.56 21.44 -9.08
C LEU A 454 28.54 22.58 -8.87
N ASN A 455 29.66 22.41 -8.16
CA ASN A 455 30.55 23.52 -7.80
C ASN A 455 31.56 23.91 -8.90
N ARG A 456 31.26 23.60 -10.17
CA ARG A 456 32.07 24.03 -11.31
C ARG A 456 31.68 25.43 -11.76
N ALA A 457 32.65 26.34 -11.75
CA ALA A 457 32.45 27.73 -12.09
C ALA A 457 32.31 27.92 -13.61
N HIS A 458 31.32 28.71 -14.03
CA HIS A 458 31.11 29.12 -15.41
C HIS A 458 30.60 30.57 -15.46
N PRO A 459 31.00 31.41 -16.43
CA PRO A 459 30.63 32.84 -16.45
C PRO A 459 29.13 33.13 -16.44
N GLN A 460 28.31 32.20 -16.95
CA GLN A 460 26.84 32.31 -17.00
C GLN A 460 26.12 31.58 -15.86
N LYS A 461 26.88 31.05 -14.89
CA LYS A 461 26.37 30.27 -13.76
C LYS A 461 26.69 31.03 -12.48
N HIS A 462 25.64 31.59 -11.88
CA HIS A 462 25.76 32.50 -10.74
C HIS A 462 25.46 31.79 -9.40
N ASP A 463 24.89 30.60 -9.47
CA ASP A 463 24.44 29.77 -8.35
C ASP A 463 24.35 28.28 -8.75
N THR A 464 23.86 27.47 -7.83
CA THR A 464 23.60 26.03 -7.98
C THR A 464 22.34 25.65 -7.23
N PHE A 465 21.59 24.66 -7.74
CA PHE A 465 20.35 24.21 -7.12
C PHE A 465 20.34 22.70 -6.89
N VAL A 466 19.93 22.27 -5.70
CA VAL A 466 19.73 20.84 -5.35
C VAL A 466 18.29 20.67 -4.88
N LEU A 467 17.57 19.75 -5.49
CA LEU A 467 16.27 19.28 -5.02
C LEU A 467 16.40 17.84 -4.55
N ASP A 468 16.34 17.62 -3.24
CA ASP A 468 16.54 16.31 -2.60
C ASP A 468 15.20 15.76 -2.06
N PHE A 469 14.86 14.55 -2.46
CA PHE A 469 13.62 13.85 -2.08
C PHE A 469 13.84 12.81 -0.98
N MET A 470 15.09 12.49 -0.62
CA MET A 470 15.44 11.32 0.20
C MET A 470 16.22 11.66 1.47
N ASN A 471 17.06 12.70 1.44
CA ASN A 471 17.95 13.02 2.56
C ASN A 471 17.47 14.23 3.34
N ASP A 472 17.73 14.22 4.65
CA ASP A 472 17.50 15.39 5.50
C ASP A 472 18.68 16.38 5.44
N PHE A 473 18.36 17.63 5.76
CA PHE A 473 19.31 18.74 5.78
C PHE A 473 20.50 18.48 6.72
N GLU A 474 20.28 17.89 7.89
CA GLU A 474 21.32 17.71 8.90
C GLU A 474 22.34 16.65 8.48
N ALA A 475 21.89 15.55 7.88
CA ALA A 475 22.75 14.49 7.35
C ALA A 475 23.66 14.98 6.21
N ILE A 476 23.13 15.80 5.29
CA ILE A 476 23.93 16.39 4.21
C ILE A 476 24.92 17.40 4.77
N LYS A 477 24.51 18.26 5.71
CA LYS A 477 25.40 19.21 6.38
C LYS A 477 26.55 18.49 7.10
N ALA A 478 26.25 17.47 7.90
CA ALA A 478 27.23 16.65 8.60
C ALA A 478 28.21 15.95 7.64
N SER A 479 27.77 15.66 6.41
CA SER A 479 28.63 15.06 5.38
C SER A 479 29.61 16.07 4.76
N PHE A 480 29.25 17.36 4.70
CA PHE A 480 30.07 18.43 4.11
C PHE A 480 31.00 19.14 5.11
N GLU A 481 30.59 19.18 6.38
CA GLU A 481 31.34 19.82 7.48
C GLU A 481 32.82 19.40 7.56
N PRO A 482 33.20 18.12 7.35
CA PRO A 482 34.61 17.69 7.43
C PRO A 482 35.51 18.19 6.28
N TYR A 483 34.95 18.73 5.18
CA TYR A 483 35.69 18.94 3.93
C TYR A 483 35.78 20.42 3.49
N TYR A 484 35.24 21.37 4.27
CA TYR A 484 35.13 22.77 3.85
C TYR A 484 36.45 23.56 3.89
N ARG A 485 37.47 23.20 4.70
CA ARG A 485 38.86 23.73 4.61
C ARG A 485 39.91 22.71 5.06
N THR A 486 41.09 22.71 4.44
CA THR A 486 42.28 21.91 4.81
C THR A 486 43.54 22.78 4.90
N THR A 487 44.52 22.33 5.72
CA THR A 487 45.88 22.84 6.09
C THR A 487 45.87 23.81 7.28
N ILE A 488 46.57 23.61 8.42
CA ILE A 488 47.85 22.93 8.79
C ILE A 488 47.74 22.33 10.22
N LEU A 489 48.51 21.27 10.52
CA LEU A 489 48.69 20.60 11.84
C LEU A 489 49.13 21.56 12.97
N SER A 490 48.55 21.41 14.17
CA SER A 490 49.19 21.80 15.45
C SER A 490 48.61 21.08 16.68
N GLU A 491 49.27 19.99 17.09
CA GLU A 491 49.43 19.38 18.45
C GLU A 491 48.19 19.06 19.33
N GLU A 492 48.13 18.06 20.22
CA GLU A 492 48.66 16.70 20.37
C GLU A 492 47.46 15.91 20.96
N THR A 493 47.26 14.65 20.57
CA THR A 493 46.15 13.83 21.09
C THR A 493 46.34 13.61 22.58
N ASP A 494 45.41 14.10 23.44
CA ASP A 494 45.52 13.92 24.89
C ASP A 494 45.71 12.43 25.24
N PRO A 495 46.94 12.02 25.65
CA PRO A 495 47.25 10.61 25.89
C PRO A 495 46.52 10.05 27.11
N ASN A 496 45.86 10.89 27.92
CA ASN A 496 45.22 10.47 29.17
C ASN A 496 43.83 9.85 28.99
N LYS A 497 43.15 10.02 27.85
CA LYS A 497 41.80 9.44 27.64
C LYS A 497 41.75 7.92 27.71
N LEU A 498 42.80 7.23 27.25
CA LEU A 498 42.90 5.78 27.42
C LEU A 498 43.17 5.39 28.88
N HIS A 499 43.87 6.23 29.65
CA HIS A 499 44.03 6.02 31.08
C HIS A 499 42.71 6.18 31.83
N ASP A 500 41.88 7.16 31.46
CA ASP A 500 40.58 7.41 32.07
C ASP A 500 39.58 6.28 31.77
N LEU A 501 39.49 5.86 30.50
CA LEU A 501 38.64 4.73 30.10
C LEU A 501 39.10 3.43 30.75
N LYS A 502 40.41 3.19 30.84
CA LYS A 502 40.97 2.04 31.56
C LYS A 502 40.60 2.08 33.04
N ALA A 503 40.80 3.21 33.71
CA ALA A 503 40.50 3.37 35.13
C ALA A 503 39.01 3.14 35.42
N SER A 504 38.13 3.65 34.56
CA SER A 504 36.70 3.38 34.67
C SER A 504 36.37 1.91 34.44
N LEU A 505 36.94 1.28 33.41
CA LEU A 505 36.72 -0.16 33.14
C LEU A 505 37.23 -1.04 34.29
N ASP A 506 38.39 -0.72 34.85
CA ASP A 506 38.95 -1.39 36.02
C ASP A 506 38.00 -1.24 37.23
N SER A 507 37.32 -0.09 37.41
CA SER A 507 36.45 0.13 38.57
C SER A 507 35.20 -0.76 38.62
N TYR A 508 34.74 -1.30 37.48
CA TYR A 508 33.61 -2.24 37.46
C TYR A 508 33.98 -3.65 37.92
N GLN A 509 35.29 -3.95 38.03
CA GLN A 509 35.81 -5.24 38.50
C GLN A 509 35.27 -6.48 37.73
N VAL A 510 34.78 -6.29 36.50
CA VAL A 510 34.30 -7.38 35.61
C VAL A 510 35.41 -8.34 35.22
N TYR A 511 36.65 -7.87 35.21
CA TYR A 511 37.85 -8.64 34.94
C TYR A 511 38.98 -8.24 35.91
N SER A 512 39.95 -9.13 36.09
CA SER A 512 41.21 -8.83 36.78
C SER A 512 42.39 -8.78 35.79
N TRP A 513 43.46 -8.08 36.16
CA TRP A 513 44.65 -7.97 35.31
C TRP A 513 45.41 -9.30 35.14
N GLU A 514 45.24 -10.25 36.06
CA GLU A 514 45.73 -11.63 35.93
C GLU A 514 44.98 -12.35 34.80
N GLN A 515 43.65 -12.28 34.78
CA GLN A 515 42.83 -12.84 33.70
C GLN A 515 43.12 -12.20 32.33
N VAL A 516 43.36 -10.88 32.29
CA VAL A 516 43.77 -10.17 31.06
C VAL A 516 45.12 -10.70 30.57
N ALA A 517 46.09 -10.86 31.46
CA ALA A 517 47.41 -11.35 31.10
C ALA A 517 47.38 -12.81 30.61
N ASP A 518 46.67 -13.68 31.32
CA ASP A 518 46.56 -15.11 31.01
C ASP A 518 45.85 -15.33 29.66
N LEU A 519 44.73 -14.64 29.44
CA LEU A 519 43.98 -14.75 28.19
C LEU A 519 44.82 -14.24 27.01
N VAL A 520 45.49 -13.10 27.15
CA VAL A 520 46.31 -12.55 26.06
C VAL A 520 47.51 -13.44 25.78
N ALA A 521 48.14 -14.03 26.80
CA ALA A 521 49.24 -14.97 26.61
C ALA A 521 48.79 -16.23 25.85
N LEU A 522 47.63 -16.80 26.20
CA LEU A 522 47.03 -17.92 25.49
C LEU A 522 46.62 -17.55 24.05
N TYR A 523 46.01 -16.38 23.86
CA TYR A 523 45.57 -15.89 22.56
C TYR A 523 46.74 -15.66 21.59
N LEU A 524 47.80 -14.98 22.05
CA LEU A 524 49.01 -14.77 21.24
C LEU A 524 49.82 -16.05 21.04
N GLY A 525 49.71 -17.02 21.98
CA GLY A 525 50.26 -18.36 21.85
C GLY A 525 49.49 -19.29 20.89
N GLY A 526 48.39 -18.81 20.29
CA GLY A 526 47.56 -19.58 19.35
C GLY A 526 46.76 -20.71 20.00
N ALA A 527 46.44 -20.59 21.30
CA ALA A 527 45.61 -21.58 21.98
C ALA A 527 44.17 -21.60 21.43
N ASP A 528 43.58 -22.80 21.38
CA ASP A 528 42.19 -22.99 20.98
C ASP A 528 41.19 -22.33 21.95
N ARG A 529 39.98 -22.06 21.45
CA ARG A 529 38.92 -21.36 22.20
C ARG A 529 38.51 -22.06 23.49
N ASP A 530 38.66 -23.39 23.57
CA ASP A 530 38.35 -24.19 24.77
C ASP A 530 39.17 -23.79 26.01
N LYS A 531 40.34 -23.17 25.82
CA LYS A 531 41.18 -22.64 26.90
C LYS A 531 40.95 -21.16 27.19
N LEU A 532 40.47 -20.39 26.21
CA LEU A 532 40.18 -18.96 26.34
C LEU A 532 38.80 -18.71 26.95
N ASP A 533 37.82 -19.52 26.55
CA ASP A 533 36.42 -19.36 26.92
C ASP A 533 36.16 -19.47 28.43
N PRO A 534 36.80 -20.36 29.21
CA PRO A 534 36.61 -20.40 30.67
C PRO A 534 36.97 -19.10 31.38
N ILE A 535 37.98 -18.37 30.90
CA ILE A 535 38.39 -17.07 31.46
C ILE A 535 37.34 -16.00 31.11
N LEU A 536 36.86 -15.99 29.87
CA LEU A 536 35.83 -15.06 29.41
C LEU A 536 34.49 -15.31 30.09
N ASP A 537 34.10 -16.56 30.25
CA ASP A 537 32.82 -16.96 30.83
C ASP A 537 32.77 -16.59 32.33
N ALA A 538 33.90 -16.67 33.04
CA ALA A 538 34.02 -16.14 34.40
C ALA A 538 33.78 -14.62 34.45
N CYS A 539 34.32 -13.86 33.49
CA CYS A 539 34.10 -12.41 33.39
C CYS A 539 32.64 -12.08 33.02
N VAL A 540 32.03 -12.87 32.12
CA VAL A 540 30.60 -12.73 31.75
C VAL A 540 29.71 -13.02 32.96
N ALA A 541 30.07 -13.98 33.81
CA ALA A 541 29.33 -14.28 35.03
C ALA A 541 29.36 -13.11 36.02
N VAL A 542 30.53 -12.50 36.25
CA VAL A 542 30.67 -11.30 37.08
C VAL A 542 29.88 -10.13 36.48
N TYR A 543 29.99 -9.89 35.18
CA TYR A 543 29.22 -8.85 34.49
C TYR A 543 27.70 -9.01 34.67
N LYS A 544 27.19 -10.26 34.67
CA LYS A 544 25.75 -10.53 34.86
C LYS A 544 25.31 -10.46 36.31
N ALA A 545 26.16 -10.89 37.24
CA ALA A 545 25.81 -11.03 38.65
C ALA A 545 25.99 -9.71 39.42
N ASP A 546 27.03 -8.95 39.10
CA ASP A 546 27.51 -7.86 39.94
C ASP A 546 27.19 -6.47 39.37
N LEU A 547 26.76 -6.37 38.09
CA LEU A 547 26.32 -5.12 37.47
C LEU A 547 24.81 -5.13 37.22
N ASP A 548 24.16 -4.03 37.57
CA ASP A 548 22.78 -3.73 37.18
C ASP A 548 22.71 -3.30 35.70
N GLU A 549 21.50 -3.15 35.16
CA GLU A 549 21.30 -2.86 33.73
C GLU A 549 22.02 -1.59 33.26
N ASP A 550 22.05 -0.55 34.10
CA ASP A 550 22.74 0.71 33.77
C ASP A 550 24.27 0.52 33.81
N GLY A 551 24.80 -0.19 34.81
CA GLY A 551 26.21 -0.56 34.89
C GLY A 551 26.66 -1.48 33.75
N GLN A 552 25.80 -2.40 33.31
CA GLN A 552 26.03 -3.26 32.16
C GLN A 552 26.14 -2.47 30.86
N VAL A 553 25.19 -1.55 30.61
CA VAL A 553 25.19 -0.67 29.43
C VAL A 553 26.44 0.23 29.43
N ASP A 554 26.76 0.84 30.57
CA ASP A 554 27.90 1.76 30.69
C ASP A 554 29.24 1.04 30.55
N PHE A 555 29.44 -0.12 31.18
CA PHE A 555 30.64 -0.95 31.01
C PHE A 555 30.83 -1.37 29.54
N LYS A 556 29.77 -1.88 28.89
CA LYS A 556 29.84 -2.32 27.49
C LYS A 556 30.08 -1.15 26.54
N GLY A 557 29.52 0.02 26.84
CA GLY A 557 29.76 1.27 26.12
C GLY A 557 31.22 1.73 26.21
N LYS A 558 31.77 1.77 27.43
CA LYS A 558 33.16 2.15 27.69
C LYS A 558 34.17 1.14 27.14
N ALA A 559 33.88 -0.16 27.16
CA ALA A 559 34.74 -1.19 26.58
C ALA A 559 34.86 -1.00 25.05
N LYS A 560 33.74 -0.73 24.37
CA LYS A 560 33.73 -0.39 22.93
C LYS A 560 34.38 0.95 22.63
N ALA A 561 34.28 1.93 23.53
CA ALA A 561 35.00 3.20 23.39
C ALA A 561 36.51 2.97 23.48
N PHE A 562 36.99 2.20 24.47
CA PHE A 562 38.39 1.88 24.65
C PHE A 562 38.99 1.17 23.43
N THR A 563 38.34 0.12 22.90
CA THR A 563 38.88 -0.63 21.74
C THR A 563 38.93 0.22 20.46
N ARG A 564 37.94 1.09 20.22
CA ARG A 564 37.93 2.04 19.10
C ARG A 564 39.01 3.11 19.24
N THR A 565 39.12 3.73 20.41
CA THR A 565 40.11 4.78 20.69
C THR A 565 41.53 4.21 20.65
N TYR A 566 41.75 2.99 21.15
CA TYR A 566 43.04 2.31 21.06
C TYR A 566 43.40 1.95 19.63
N GLY A 567 42.47 1.38 18.85
CA GLY A 567 42.72 1.02 17.43
C GLY A 567 43.10 2.24 16.58
N PHE A 568 42.52 3.40 16.88
CA PHE A 568 42.91 4.67 16.26
C PHE A 568 44.31 5.14 16.71
N LEU A 569 44.60 5.11 18.00
CA LEU A 569 45.90 5.57 18.53
C LEU A 569 47.08 4.64 18.17
N ALA A 570 46.87 3.33 18.15
CA ALA A 570 47.88 2.34 17.76
C ALA A 570 48.28 2.45 16.28
N ALA A 571 47.41 2.99 15.43
CA ALA A 571 47.69 3.24 14.01
C ALA A 571 48.50 4.53 13.80
N ILE A 572 48.58 5.41 14.81
CA ILE A 572 49.15 6.76 14.68
C ILE A 572 50.41 6.92 15.56
N LEU A 573 50.52 6.21 16.70
CA LEU A 573 51.66 6.32 17.62
C LEU A 573 52.78 5.32 17.29
N PRO A 574 54.07 5.75 17.27
CA PRO A 574 55.21 4.90 16.94
C PRO A 574 55.62 3.90 18.03
N TYR A 575 54.97 3.93 19.21
CA TYR A 575 55.17 2.99 20.31
C TYR A 575 53.82 2.66 20.97
N SER A 576 53.51 1.38 21.18
CA SER A 576 52.29 0.94 21.87
C SER A 576 52.56 0.68 23.35
N ASN A 577 51.65 1.14 24.22
CA ASN A 577 51.67 0.76 25.63
C ASN A 577 51.20 -0.70 25.75
N ALA A 578 52.07 -1.59 26.21
CA ALA A 578 51.78 -3.01 26.32
C ALA A 578 50.51 -3.33 27.13
N ASN A 579 50.17 -2.52 28.14
CA ASN A 579 48.96 -2.73 28.93
C ASN A 579 47.68 -2.35 28.17
N TRP A 580 47.74 -1.32 27.33
CA TRP A 580 46.61 -0.93 26.49
C TRP A 580 46.39 -1.92 25.34
N GLU A 581 47.47 -2.42 24.73
CA GLU A 581 47.39 -3.48 23.72
C GLU A 581 46.76 -4.74 24.31
N LYS A 582 47.25 -5.21 25.47
CA LYS A 582 46.69 -6.38 26.17
C LYS A 582 45.21 -6.19 26.49
N LEU A 583 44.84 -5.02 27.02
CA LEU A 583 43.44 -4.75 27.35
C LEU A 583 42.56 -4.65 26.10
N SER A 584 43.03 -4.05 25.02
CA SER A 584 42.31 -3.98 23.74
C SER A 584 42.05 -5.38 23.15
N ILE A 585 43.07 -6.24 23.12
CA ILE A 585 42.94 -7.63 22.67
C ILE A 585 41.92 -8.35 23.54
N PHE A 586 42.04 -8.26 24.86
CA PHE A 586 41.11 -8.90 25.80
C PHE A 586 39.66 -8.42 25.60
N LEU A 587 39.43 -7.10 25.53
CA LEU A 587 38.10 -6.52 25.38
C LEU A 587 37.46 -6.83 24.01
N ASN A 588 38.24 -6.93 22.94
CA ASN A 588 37.73 -7.31 21.62
C ASN A 588 37.17 -8.75 21.60
N VAL A 589 37.69 -9.63 22.46
CA VAL A 589 37.20 -11.01 22.59
C VAL A 589 36.09 -11.12 23.64
N LEU A 590 36.14 -10.34 24.73
CA LEU A 590 35.12 -10.35 25.78
C LEU A 590 33.81 -9.67 25.36
N THR A 591 33.88 -8.49 24.71
CA THR A 591 32.70 -7.65 24.41
C THR A 591 31.61 -8.38 23.61
N PRO A 592 31.93 -9.21 22.59
CA PRO A 592 30.93 -9.99 21.85
C PRO A 592 30.23 -11.07 22.68
N LYS A 593 30.85 -11.57 23.75
CA LYS A 593 30.27 -12.59 24.65
C LYS A 593 29.37 -12.01 25.75
N LEU A 594 29.41 -10.69 25.97
CA LEU A 594 28.53 -10.04 26.95
C LEU A 594 27.09 -10.02 26.42
N PRO A 595 26.09 -10.43 27.22
CA PRO A 595 24.68 -10.46 26.82
C PRO A 595 24.18 -9.06 26.41
N ALA A 596 23.12 -9.00 25.61
CA ALA A 596 22.36 -7.77 25.40
C ALA A 596 21.50 -7.50 26.66
N PRO A 597 21.31 -6.24 27.09
CA PRO A 597 20.40 -5.92 28.19
C PRO A 597 18.98 -6.42 27.87
N GLU A 598 18.26 -6.95 28.86
CA GLU A 598 16.85 -7.33 28.69
C GLU A 598 15.98 -6.06 28.62
N GLU A 599 15.40 -5.75 27.45
CA GLU A 599 14.47 -4.63 27.31
C GLU A 599 13.07 -5.02 27.82
N GLN A 600 12.56 -4.32 28.85
CA GLN A 600 11.14 -4.23 29.12
C GLN A 600 10.50 -3.29 28.09
N ASP A 601 9.90 -3.88 27.06
CA ASP A 601 9.13 -3.21 26.01
C ASP A 601 7.87 -2.54 26.60
N LEU A 602 7.97 -1.26 26.94
CA LEU A 602 6.85 -0.38 27.29
C LEU A 602 6.36 0.46 26.08
N SER A 603 6.82 0.13 24.87
CA SER A 603 6.55 0.85 23.62
C SER A 603 5.61 0.11 22.67
N LYS A 604 4.96 -0.97 23.13
CA LYS A 604 3.92 -1.63 22.35
C LYS A 604 2.60 -0.86 22.45
N GLY A 605 2.27 -0.10 21.40
CA GLY A 605 0.94 0.47 21.18
C GLY A 605 0.81 2.00 21.26
N ILE A 606 1.91 2.76 21.34
CA ILE A 606 1.84 4.24 21.24
C ILE A 606 2.09 4.74 19.80
N LEU A 607 2.76 3.94 18.97
CA LEU A 607 2.93 4.22 17.53
C LEU A 607 1.73 3.81 16.65
N GLU A 608 0.63 3.35 17.25
CA GLU A 608 -0.60 2.99 16.52
C GLU A 608 -1.72 4.03 16.67
N ALA A 609 -1.43 5.24 17.18
CA ALA A 609 -2.44 6.28 17.40
C ALA A 609 -2.04 7.68 16.86
N ILE A 610 -1.10 7.79 15.92
CA ILE A 610 -0.79 9.06 15.26
C ILE A 610 -0.90 8.90 13.74
N ASP A 611 -1.94 9.56 13.23
CA ASP A 611 -2.29 9.76 11.83
C ASP A 611 -1.35 10.80 11.19
N MET A 612 -0.71 10.45 10.07
CA MET A 612 0.24 11.29 9.35
C MET A 612 -0.31 11.82 8.00
N ASP A 613 -1.63 11.84 7.81
CA ASP A 613 -2.24 12.42 6.61
C ASP A 613 -2.56 13.92 6.81
N SER A 614 -1.53 14.76 6.62
CA SER A 614 -1.68 16.06 5.95
C SER A 614 -0.33 16.75 5.84
N TYR A 615 0.30 16.73 4.67
CA TYR A 615 1.37 17.67 4.36
C TYR A 615 1.11 18.35 3.02
N ARG A 616 0.72 19.62 3.11
CA ARG A 616 0.69 20.58 2.00
C ARG A 616 2.09 21.16 1.87
N VAL A 617 2.71 21.07 0.70
CA VAL A 617 3.96 21.81 0.43
C VAL A 617 3.59 23.26 0.17
N GLU A 618 3.92 24.12 1.11
CA GLU A 618 3.92 25.57 0.94
C GLU A 618 5.27 26.06 1.45
N ALA A 619 5.97 26.87 0.66
CA ALA A 619 7.30 27.36 1.02
C ALA A 619 7.19 28.25 2.28
N GLN A 620 7.55 27.71 3.44
CA GLN A 620 7.43 28.42 4.72
C GLN A 620 8.58 29.38 5.00
N ALA A 621 9.78 29.13 4.46
CA ALA A 621 10.93 30.01 4.61
C ALA A 621 11.98 29.81 3.52
N THR A 622 12.62 30.91 3.11
CA THR A 622 13.88 30.89 2.35
C THR A 622 15.02 31.05 3.34
N MET A 623 15.83 30.02 3.54
CA MET A 623 17.00 30.05 4.43
C MET A 623 18.28 30.04 3.61
N ALA A 624 19.22 30.95 3.90
CA ALA A 624 20.56 30.90 3.33
C ALA A 624 21.41 29.93 4.16
N ILE A 625 22.05 28.95 3.52
CA ILE A 625 23.09 28.14 4.16
C ILE A 625 24.32 29.04 4.32
N VAL A 626 24.36 29.79 5.42
CA VAL A 626 25.55 30.52 5.82
C VAL A 626 26.36 29.58 6.69
N LEU A 627 27.40 28.99 6.10
CA LEU A 627 28.47 28.40 6.91
C LEU A 627 29.14 29.57 7.64
N PRO A 628 29.12 29.60 8.99
CA PRO A 628 29.64 30.73 9.73
C PRO A 628 31.13 30.97 9.39
N ASP A 629 31.48 32.21 9.10
CA ASP A 629 32.85 32.69 8.89
C ASP A 629 33.54 32.87 10.26
N ALA A 630 33.58 31.78 10.99
CA ALA A 630 34.20 31.67 12.30
C ALA A 630 35.09 30.44 12.26
N ASP A 631 36.32 30.59 12.74
CA ASP A 631 37.21 29.47 12.94
C ASP A 631 36.51 28.46 13.85
N ALA A 632 36.08 27.34 13.27
CA ALA A 632 35.48 26.26 14.03
C ALA A 632 36.61 25.38 14.57
N GLU A 633 36.83 25.45 15.88
CA GLU A 633 37.60 24.43 16.59
C GLU A 633 36.83 23.11 16.51
N ILE A 634 37.43 22.09 15.89
CA ILE A 634 36.92 20.73 16.06
C ILE A 634 37.34 20.28 17.46
N GLY A 635 36.39 20.34 18.39
CA GLY A 635 36.55 19.71 19.70
C GLY A 635 36.82 18.21 19.53
N PRO A 636 37.63 17.59 20.39
CA PRO A 636 37.87 16.17 20.31
C PRO A 636 36.55 15.40 20.48
N VAL A 637 36.43 14.27 19.78
CA VAL A 637 35.30 13.33 19.83
C VAL A 637 34.72 13.26 21.24
N PRO A 638 33.40 13.48 21.42
CA PRO A 638 32.77 13.38 22.73
C PRO A 638 33.10 12.01 23.31
N THR A 639 33.79 12.03 24.44
CA THR A 639 34.29 10.83 25.13
C THR A 639 33.49 10.55 26.40
N ALA A 640 32.44 11.33 26.64
CA ALA A 640 31.41 10.99 27.59
C ALA A 640 30.40 10.07 26.89
N GLY A 641 30.54 8.76 27.10
CA GLY A 641 29.40 7.87 27.00
C GLY A 641 28.42 8.24 28.09
N GLY A 642 27.41 9.05 27.76
CA GLY A 642 26.24 9.25 28.60
C GLY A 642 25.39 7.98 28.58
N GLY A 643 25.85 6.93 29.25
CA GLY A 643 25.03 5.79 29.63
C GLY A 643 24.25 6.15 30.89
N GLY A 644 23.18 6.91 30.73
CA GLY A 644 22.17 7.10 31.75
C GLY A 644 20.82 6.94 31.07
N ARG A 645 19.93 6.10 31.63
CA ARG A 645 18.52 6.06 31.23
C ARG A 645 17.99 7.50 31.20
N PRO A 646 17.33 7.95 30.12
CA PRO A 646 16.55 9.16 30.21
C PRO A 646 15.43 8.87 31.21
N GLU A 647 15.46 9.52 32.38
CA GLU A 647 14.24 9.67 33.15
C GLU A 647 13.23 10.34 32.21
N PRO A 648 12.02 9.77 32.03
CA PRO A 648 11.04 10.41 31.18
C PRO A 648 10.68 11.75 31.83
N GLU A 649 11.16 12.85 31.26
CA GLU A 649 10.56 14.16 31.48
C GLU A 649 9.12 14.06 30.97
N LEU A 650 8.21 13.72 31.88
CA LEU A 650 6.79 13.93 31.69
C LEU A 650 6.59 15.43 31.58
N ASP A 651 6.68 15.94 30.35
CA ASP A 651 6.43 17.34 30.09
C ASP A 651 4.99 17.65 30.51
N LEU A 652 4.83 18.61 31.42
CA LEU A 652 3.53 18.93 32.00
C LEU A 652 2.56 19.29 30.87
N LEU A 653 1.30 18.84 30.95
CA LEU A 653 0.25 19.12 29.95
C LEU A 653 0.15 20.63 29.60
N SER A 654 0.59 21.50 30.52
CA SER A 654 0.72 22.94 30.30
C SER A 654 1.77 23.35 29.26
N ASN A 655 2.92 22.65 29.16
CA ASN A 655 3.93 22.89 28.13
C ASN A 655 3.48 22.36 26.78
N ILE A 656 2.80 21.21 26.76
CA ILE A 656 2.16 20.68 25.55
C ILE A 656 1.08 21.64 25.06
N LEU A 657 0.21 22.14 25.95
CA LEU A 657 -0.80 23.15 25.61
C LEU A 657 -0.18 24.51 25.23
N LYS A 658 0.99 24.86 25.75
CA LYS A 658 1.70 26.08 25.37
C LYS A 658 2.33 25.96 23.99
N ILE A 659 3.01 24.85 23.69
CA ILE A 659 3.54 24.54 22.36
C ILE A 659 2.40 24.44 21.34
N PHE A 660 1.28 23.81 21.72
CA PHE A 660 0.08 23.74 20.88
C PHE A 660 -0.51 25.15 20.63
N ASN A 661 -0.69 25.97 21.66
CA ASN A 661 -1.20 27.34 21.46
C ASN A 661 -0.20 28.27 20.76
N GLU A 662 1.11 28.07 20.90
CA GLU A 662 2.15 28.81 20.16
C GLU A 662 2.20 28.37 18.68
N MET A 663 1.94 27.10 18.38
CA MET A 663 1.84 26.57 17.01
C MET A 663 0.50 26.91 16.32
N PHE A 664 -0.60 27.05 17.06
CA PHE A 664 -1.96 27.17 16.49
C PHE A 664 -2.75 28.43 16.89
N GLY A 665 -2.16 29.34 17.68
CA GLY A 665 -2.85 30.45 18.36
C GLY A 665 -3.39 31.60 17.49
N ASN A 666 -3.23 31.56 16.17
CA ASN A 666 -3.74 32.60 15.26
C ASN A 666 -5.00 32.21 14.48
N ILE A 667 -5.68 31.13 14.87
CA ILE A 667 -6.93 30.72 14.24
C ILE A 667 -8.11 31.27 15.07
N GLU A 668 -8.85 32.25 14.54
CA GLU A 668 -10.14 32.64 15.11
C GLU A 668 -11.15 31.52 14.88
N TRP A 669 -11.38 30.71 15.91
CA TRP A 669 -12.42 29.68 15.90
C TRP A 669 -13.79 30.34 16.05
N LYS A 670 -14.61 30.32 14.98
CA LYS A 670 -16.05 30.58 15.08
C LYS A 670 -16.77 29.25 15.28
N ASP A 671 -17.32 29.05 16.47
CA ASP A 671 -18.15 27.89 16.79
C ASP A 671 -19.40 27.85 15.88
N LYS A 672 -19.45 26.86 14.99
CA LYS A 672 -20.69 26.27 14.47
C LYS A 672 -20.50 24.79 14.17
#